data_AF-A0A4Y8Q8L4-F1
#
_entry.id   AF-A0A4Y8Q8L4-F1
#
_cell.length_a   1.000
_cell.length_b   1.000
_cell.length_c   1.000
_cell.angle_alpha   90.00
_cell.angle_beta   90.00
_cell.angle_gamma   90.00
#
_symmetry.space_group_name_H-M   'P 1'
#
loop_
_entity.id
_entity.type
_entity.pdbx_description
1 polymer ?
#
loop_
_entity_poly.entity_id
_entity_poly.type
_entity_poly.pdbx_seq_one_letter_code
_entity_poly.pdbx_strand_id
1 'polypeptide(L)'
;MTVLNDGGSERALRAEQLRRVAGIFVLFVMSIVLLGTVYMQSPLRDDAPKAVRGVLDLSGWSLERQGMVLLDGEWEFYPDKLLGPDDFRRGGTGPGDRRYVAVPGTWKSGSLDAYGVKRKGAGTYRLVVRLSGKEADLGLRMVSVRMAHSLFVDGVLKGQSGVPAVDPGAFKPGNTPYTTYFHTHVPQVELIVQVANYNFVTGGLVNSMEFGLAQDVSKLTYLRLGSDIGVIMLLSVFGAYQLGLYALGRRDRAYAYSGLFMLLLDVNYSLYHEKVAQRLLPHAPFELLYKLLDFGQFGSEIVFVLFLHAIEPRLMSRRLLHGGLAPFYGYLAAVLTLPYAWHSDVKYAVTLYQFAFVLLLLARMTYLFVTSRREKAERTELVLLICGLIFMAVHLVNSALYSENIVFSNFGTKLGVIGFVIMMAVVLAKRYSNSFQRSEQLAAELLRANRLKDELLLNTSHELKTPLHGIMNMAAHLLQEEPDAFKPENKRHLWMIQDTAQKLSLLVRDLIDLARLKHDDLQLEPVPVDLRTAAELALELLRFELGGKPVRLENHVEAGLWALADENRLRQVLYNVIHNAIKHTGSGFIRVTAGQAAGLAVISVEDTGSGIVQERHETIFNYLERGHERPAGRDDTGLGVGLYMSRVLVERMGGTIAVAWSEPGAGTRITFTLPLTAGVATAGESGGRQALPQRPYVDSVPLDIQRGHAQTILVVDDEASNIHVLLNLLSRQPYNVITAFSTKEALFKLKLQPKIDLVITDVMMPESSGFELCRKLRGQYSIVDLPILLATVKDAPEDVALGYQAGANDYVTKPFSGETLLARIQTLLAMKTAFRQAVSNELAFHQAQIKPHFLYNALSSVISFCYTDGEQAARLLTMLSQYLRYILETDRLTLFVPLHRELELVHAYIEIEHARFGDAFAFRCEVDEGLEDMPIPSLCIQPFVENALRHGLFEKEEQGTVTLGIYRRMKHIQVIVTDNGAGMGEERLRAALSGELVDGGIAIPNIRRRLETISGASLSMQSEPGIGTEVTLLLPIESVE
;
A
#
# COMPACT_ATOMS: atom_id res chain seq x y z
N MET A 1 11.93 6.12 28.58
CA MET A 1 11.29 4.81 28.90
C MET A 1 10.59 4.29 27.65
N THR A 2 11.33 4.20 26.54
CA THR A 2 10.81 4.19 25.16
C THR A 2 11.46 3.07 24.35
N VAL A 3 11.61 1.89 24.96
CA VAL A 3 12.27 0.73 24.32
C VAL A 3 11.41 -0.56 24.41
N LEU A 4 10.22 -0.55 25.02
CA LEU A 4 9.46 -1.78 25.26
C LEU A 4 8.23 -2.02 24.36
N ASN A 5 7.90 -1.14 23.41
CA ASN A 5 6.68 -1.31 22.59
C ASN A 5 6.90 -1.86 21.17
N ASP A 6 8.14 -2.15 20.77
CA ASP A 6 8.45 -2.69 19.44
C ASP A 6 8.09 -4.18 19.29
N GLY A 7 7.98 -4.90 20.42
CA GLY A 7 7.73 -6.35 20.42
C GLY A 7 6.31 -6.77 19.99
N GLY A 8 5.31 -5.90 20.14
CA GLY A 8 3.92 -6.18 19.74
C GLY A 8 3.72 -6.10 18.21
N SER A 9 4.31 -5.08 17.59
CA SER A 9 4.38 -4.88 16.15
C SER A 9 5.13 -6.04 15.46
N GLU A 10 6.30 -6.42 15.99
CA GLU A 10 7.07 -7.55 15.47
C GLU A 10 6.31 -8.88 15.60
N ARG A 11 5.58 -9.10 16.69
CA ARG A 11 4.77 -10.32 16.89
C ARG A 11 3.59 -10.39 15.93
N ALA A 12 2.91 -9.28 15.67
CA ALA A 12 1.81 -9.22 14.70
C ALA A 12 2.32 -9.48 13.27
N LEU A 13 3.43 -8.85 12.89
CA LEU A 13 4.05 -9.05 11.58
C LEU A 13 4.56 -10.50 11.39
N ARG A 14 5.16 -11.08 12.44
CA ARG A 14 5.58 -12.49 12.44
C ARG A 14 4.39 -13.44 12.37
N ALA A 15 3.28 -13.13 13.05
CA ALA A 15 2.06 -13.94 12.98
C ALA A 15 1.44 -13.91 11.58
N GLU A 16 1.43 -12.75 10.92
CA GLU A 16 0.95 -12.63 9.54
C GLU A 16 1.86 -13.36 8.53
N GLN A 17 3.18 -13.24 8.69
CA GLN A 17 4.14 -14.03 7.89
C GLN A 17 3.96 -15.53 8.13
N LEU A 18 3.75 -15.97 9.37
CA LEU A 18 3.45 -17.36 9.70
C LEU A 18 2.16 -17.83 9.03
N ARG A 19 1.10 -17.02 9.03
CA ARG A 19 -0.18 -17.36 8.37
C ARG A 19 -0.01 -17.51 6.86
N ARG A 20 0.76 -16.63 6.21
CA ARG A 20 1.04 -16.72 4.76
C ARG A 20 1.88 -17.96 4.41
N VAL A 21 2.91 -18.25 5.20
CA VAL A 21 3.74 -19.46 5.04
C VAL A 21 2.92 -20.72 5.31
N ALA A 22 2.07 -20.71 6.34
CA ALA A 22 1.13 -21.79 6.63
C ALA A 22 0.14 -22.00 5.47
N GLY A 23 -0.37 -20.94 4.84
CA GLY A 23 -1.24 -21.04 3.68
C GLY A 23 -0.57 -21.73 2.48
N ILE A 24 0.67 -21.36 2.15
CA ILE A 24 1.45 -22.02 1.08
C ILE A 24 1.73 -23.48 1.43
N PHE A 25 2.08 -23.75 2.70
CA PHE A 25 2.32 -25.12 3.17
C PHE A 25 1.04 -25.98 3.11
N VAL A 26 -0.10 -25.43 3.48
CA VAL A 26 -1.41 -26.11 3.38
C VAL A 26 -1.74 -26.41 1.91
N LEU A 27 -1.55 -25.46 0.99
CA LEU A 27 -1.76 -25.71 -0.44
C LEU A 27 -0.84 -26.82 -0.99
N PHE A 28 0.42 -26.83 -0.55
CA PHE A 28 1.37 -27.88 -0.93
C PHE A 28 0.97 -29.25 -0.36
N VAL A 29 0.60 -29.32 0.93
CA VAL A 29 0.11 -30.55 1.57
C VAL A 29 -1.18 -31.03 0.93
N MET A 30 -2.13 -30.13 0.64
CA MET A 30 -3.36 -30.46 -0.09
C MET A 30 -3.05 -31.02 -1.48
N SER A 31 -2.07 -30.45 -2.18
CA SER A 31 -1.64 -30.95 -3.49
C SER A 31 -1.04 -32.36 -3.38
N ILE A 32 -0.22 -32.61 -2.35
CA ILE A 32 0.34 -33.94 -2.04
C ILE A 32 -0.77 -34.92 -1.68
N VAL A 33 -1.73 -34.54 -0.85
CA VAL A 33 -2.84 -35.40 -0.43
C VAL A 33 -3.75 -35.71 -1.61
N LEU A 34 -4.14 -34.71 -2.41
CA LEU A 34 -4.95 -34.90 -3.61
C LEU A 34 -4.24 -35.83 -4.59
N LEU A 35 -2.97 -35.55 -4.91
CA LEU A 35 -2.19 -36.40 -5.80
C LEU A 35 -2.02 -37.81 -5.18
N GLY A 36 -1.70 -37.89 -3.90
CA GLY A 36 -1.57 -39.16 -3.17
C GLY A 36 -2.84 -40.00 -3.21
N THR A 37 -4.01 -39.40 -3.03
CA THR A 37 -5.31 -40.10 -3.12
C THR A 37 -5.58 -40.64 -4.51
N VAL A 38 -5.23 -39.89 -5.58
CA VAL A 38 -5.34 -40.37 -6.97
C VAL A 38 -4.46 -41.60 -7.20
N TYR A 39 -3.25 -41.62 -6.64
CA TYR A 39 -2.32 -42.76 -6.79
C TYR A 39 -2.63 -43.93 -5.85
N MET A 40 -3.20 -43.68 -4.66
CA MET A 40 -3.67 -44.73 -3.75
C MET A 40 -4.89 -45.48 -4.28
N GLN A 41 -5.68 -44.87 -5.18
CA GLN A 41 -6.78 -45.54 -5.88
C GLN A 41 -6.32 -46.51 -6.99
N SER A 42 -5.00 -46.69 -7.18
CA SER A 42 -4.41 -47.55 -8.20
C SER A 42 -3.70 -48.75 -7.56
N PRO A 43 -4.40 -49.78 -7.02
CA PRO A 43 -3.75 -50.90 -6.37
C PRO A 43 -3.25 -51.88 -7.44
N LEU A 44 -2.17 -51.50 -8.14
CA LEU A 44 -1.30 -52.50 -8.74
C LEU A 44 -0.60 -53.19 -7.58
N ARG A 45 -0.95 -54.45 -7.31
CA ARG A 45 -0.37 -55.20 -6.20
C ARG A 45 0.85 -56.00 -6.70
N ASP A 46 1.95 -55.89 -5.96
CA ASP A 46 3.20 -56.60 -6.24
C ASP A 46 3.11 -58.14 -6.02
N ASP A 47 2.04 -58.62 -5.37
CA ASP A 47 1.79 -60.04 -5.11
C ASP A 47 1.05 -60.77 -6.25
N ALA A 48 0.76 -60.07 -7.36
CA ALA A 48 0.14 -60.66 -8.53
C ALA A 48 1.05 -61.75 -9.17
N PRO A 49 0.48 -62.85 -9.69
CA PRO A 49 1.23 -63.86 -10.45
C PRO A 49 1.99 -63.23 -11.62
N LYS A 50 3.17 -63.77 -11.92
CA LYS A 50 3.99 -63.35 -13.08
C LYS A 50 3.98 -64.42 -14.16
N ALA A 51 4.16 -64.00 -15.41
CA ALA A 51 4.26 -64.89 -16.55
C ALA A 51 5.52 -65.77 -16.42
N VAL A 52 5.37 -67.07 -16.67
CA VAL A 52 6.48 -68.02 -16.70
C VAL A 52 6.39 -68.80 -18.00
N ARG A 53 7.47 -68.77 -18.80
CA ARG A 53 7.54 -69.45 -20.10
C ARG A 53 6.34 -69.18 -21.02
N GLY A 54 5.90 -67.92 -21.11
CA GLY A 54 4.82 -67.51 -22.01
C GLY A 54 3.41 -67.79 -21.52
N VAL A 55 3.23 -68.24 -20.26
CA VAL A 55 1.92 -68.44 -19.66
C VAL A 55 1.82 -67.64 -18.36
N LEU A 56 0.76 -66.84 -18.23
CA LEU A 56 0.37 -66.18 -16.99
C LEU A 56 -0.87 -66.88 -16.43
N ASP A 57 -0.74 -67.54 -15.28
CA ASP A 57 -1.84 -68.28 -14.67
C ASP A 57 -2.55 -67.44 -13.60
N LEU A 58 -3.73 -66.91 -13.94
CA LEU A 58 -4.62 -66.17 -13.05
C LEU A 58 -5.81 -67.02 -12.58
N SER A 59 -5.76 -68.35 -12.73
CA SER A 59 -6.86 -69.23 -12.27
C SER A 59 -7.16 -69.10 -10.78
N GLY A 60 -6.15 -68.77 -9.97
CA GLY A 60 -6.28 -68.46 -8.54
C GLY A 60 -6.49 -66.98 -8.21
N TRP A 61 -6.55 -66.09 -9.21
CA TRP A 61 -6.68 -64.64 -9.03
C TRP A 61 -8.06 -64.15 -9.48
N SER A 62 -8.76 -63.42 -8.61
CA SER A 62 -10.05 -62.80 -8.91
C SER A 62 -9.85 -61.32 -9.23
N LEU A 63 -10.05 -60.95 -10.50
CA LEU A 63 -9.93 -59.55 -10.93
C LEU A 63 -10.93 -58.61 -10.22
N GLU A 64 -12.13 -59.11 -9.87
CA GLU A 64 -13.15 -58.35 -9.13
C GLU A 64 -12.74 -58.03 -7.69
N ARG A 65 -12.09 -58.98 -6.99
CA ARG A 65 -11.77 -58.84 -5.55
C ARG A 65 -10.34 -58.36 -5.30
N GLN A 66 -9.40 -58.79 -6.12
CA GLN A 66 -7.97 -58.56 -5.94
C GLN A 66 -7.42 -57.48 -6.87
N GLY A 67 -8.19 -57.07 -7.89
CA GLY A 67 -7.87 -55.96 -8.77
C GLY A 67 -7.04 -56.33 -9.99
N MET A 68 -6.57 -55.29 -10.69
CA MET A 68 -5.77 -55.38 -11.91
C MET A 68 -4.41 -56.03 -11.67
N VAL A 69 -3.87 -56.66 -12.72
CA VAL A 69 -2.56 -57.30 -12.72
C VAL A 69 -1.68 -56.71 -13.82
N LEU A 70 -0.36 -56.73 -13.58
CA LEU A 70 0.63 -56.46 -14.61
C LEU A 70 0.94 -57.74 -15.35
N LEU A 71 1.01 -57.68 -16.69
CA LEU A 71 1.38 -58.83 -17.52
C LEU A 71 2.90 -59.07 -17.56
N ASP A 72 3.55 -58.96 -16.41
CA ASP A 72 5.00 -58.98 -16.27
C ASP A 72 5.51 -60.42 -16.11
N GLY A 73 6.74 -60.69 -16.55
CA GLY A 73 7.39 -62.00 -16.46
C GLY A 73 8.00 -62.45 -17.78
N GLU A 74 8.16 -63.76 -17.96
CA GLU A 74 8.77 -64.35 -19.16
C GLU A 74 7.74 -64.60 -20.26
N TRP A 75 7.88 -63.90 -21.38
CA TRP A 75 7.05 -64.06 -22.58
C TRP A 75 7.76 -64.89 -23.65
N GLU A 76 7.00 -65.57 -24.51
CA GLU A 76 7.56 -66.13 -25.75
C GLU A 76 7.99 -64.98 -26.67
N PHE A 77 9.18 -65.07 -27.25
CA PHE A 77 9.72 -64.07 -28.17
C PHE A 77 10.36 -64.71 -29.40
N TYR A 78 10.03 -64.13 -30.55
CA TYR A 78 10.46 -64.55 -31.87
C TYR A 78 11.21 -63.39 -32.54
N PRO A 79 12.56 -63.39 -32.48
CA PRO A 79 13.37 -62.31 -33.03
C PRO A 79 13.30 -62.27 -34.55
N ASP A 80 13.32 -61.06 -35.12
CA ASP A 80 13.31 -60.76 -36.56
C ASP A 80 12.12 -61.37 -37.34
N LYS A 81 11.06 -61.80 -36.65
CA LYS A 81 9.83 -62.34 -37.24
C LYS A 81 8.61 -61.58 -36.73
N LEU A 82 7.71 -61.20 -37.64
CA LEU A 82 6.41 -60.61 -37.34
C LEU A 82 5.31 -61.65 -37.59
N LEU A 83 5.12 -62.56 -36.63
CA LEU A 83 4.19 -63.67 -36.71
C LEU A 83 2.78 -63.21 -36.35
N GLY A 84 1.79 -63.64 -37.12
CA GLY A 84 0.38 -63.41 -36.85
C GLY A 84 -0.30 -64.60 -36.17
N PRO A 85 -1.58 -64.48 -35.79
CA PRO A 85 -2.35 -65.56 -35.17
C PRO A 85 -2.37 -66.86 -35.98
N ASP A 86 -2.46 -66.77 -37.31
CA ASP A 86 -2.52 -67.94 -38.18
C ASP A 86 -1.22 -68.75 -38.21
N ASP A 87 -0.07 -68.12 -38.00
CA ASP A 87 1.24 -68.79 -37.97
C ASP A 87 1.34 -69.74 -36.77
N PHE A 88 0.76 -69.34 -35.62
CA PHE A 88 0.69 -70.16 -34.42
C PHE A 88 -0.35 -71.28 -34.53
N ARG A 89 -1.49 -71.03 -35.20
CA ARG A 89 -2.52 -72.07 -35.43
C ARG A 89 -2.05 -73.16 -36.38
N ARG A 90 -1.25 -72.81 -37.40
CA ARG A 90 -0.73 -73.75 -38.40
C ARG A 90 0.47 -74.57 -37.91
N GLY A 91 0.96 -74.35 -36.69
CA GLY A 91 2.12 -75.05 -36.14
C GLY A 91 3.45 -74.68 -36.83
N GLY A 92 3.50 -73.57 -37.56
CA GLY A 92 4.64 -73.16 -38.37
C GLY A 92 5.84 -72.61 -37.61
N THR A 93 5.76 -72.52 -36.28
CA THR A 93 6.84 -72.00 -35.43
C THR A 93 7.62 -73.16 -34.79
N GLY A 94 8.83 -73.45 -35.29
CA GLY A 94 9.68 -74.50 -34.73
C GLY A 94 10.19 -74.17 -33.32
N PRO A 95 10.48 -75.17 -32.45
CA PRO A 95 10.98 -74.95 -31.09
C PRO A 95 12.29 -74.15 -31.02
N GLY A 96 13.12 -74.22 -32.07
CA GLY A 96 14.42 -73.52 -32.15
C GLY A 96 14.33 -72.00 -32.33
N ASP A 97 13.18 -71.48 -32.77
CA ASP A 97 12.96 -70.04 -32.97
C ASP A 97 12.40 -69.32 -31.73
N ARG A 98 11.93 -70.09 -30.75
CA ARG A 98 11.29 -69.56 -29.54
C ARG A 98 12.32 -69.22 -28.48
N ARG A 99 12.32 -67.97 -28.03
CA ARG A 99 13.08 -67.52 -26.85
C ARG A 99 12.11 -67.10 -25.75
N TYR A 100 12.60 -67.06 -24.51
CA TYR A 100 11.86 -66.50 -23.39
C TYR A 100 12.56 -65.24 -22.92
N VAL A 101 11.82 -64.14 -22.85
CA VAL A 101 12.37 -62.82 -22.56
C VAL A 101 11.52 -62.15 -21.49
N ALA A 102 12.17 -61.45 -20.58
CA ALA A 102 11.48 -60.69 -19.55
C ALA A 102 10.76 -59.48 -20.18
N VAL A 103 9.48 -59.33 -19.85
CA VAL A 103 8.64 -58.16 -20.13
C VAL A 103 8.16 -57.63 -18.78
N PRO A 104 8.29 -56.32 -18.50
CA PRO A 104 8.92 -55.30 -19.31
C PRO A 104 10.44 -55.48 -19.51
N GLY A 105 10.97 -55.02 -20.64
CA GLY A 105 12.40 -55.09 -20.94
C GLY A 105 12.80 -54.39 -22.25
N THR A 106 14.04 -53.91 -22.32
CA THR A 106 14.64 -53.31 -23.53
C THR A 106 15.58 -54.28 -24.24
N TRP A 107 15.79 -54.09 -25.54
CA TRP A 107 16.80 -54.83 -26.30
C TRP A 107 18.26 -54.36 -26.03
N LYS A 108 18.59 -53.88 -24.81
CA LYS A 108 19.85 -53.13 -24.52
C LYS A 108 20.98 -53.93 -23.86
N SER A 109 20.72 -55.00 -23.08
CA SER A 109 21.81 -55.83 -22.49
C SER A 109 21.40 -57.14 -21.80
N GLY A 110 22.24 -58.17 -21.94
CA GLY A 110 22.44 -59.24 -20.96
C GLY A 110 21.81 -60.59 -21.31
N SER A 111 20.50 -60.73 -21.12
CA SER A 111 19.79 -62.00 -21.41
C SER A 111 19.51 -62.20 -22.90
N LEU A 112 19.41 -61.11 -23.67
CA LEU A 112 19.06 -61.09 -25.10
C LEU A 112 20.29 -61.17 -26.03
N ASP A 113 21.46 -60.75 -25.55
CA ASP A 113 22.72 -60.84 -26.30
C ASP A 113 23.11 -62.31 -26.54
N ALA A 114 22.84 -63.18 -25.56
CA ALA A 114 22.97 -64.64 -25.69
C ALA A 114 22.08 -65.24 -26.80
N TYR A 115 21.04 -64.50 -27.22
CA TYR A 115 20.10 -64.89 -28.28
C TYR A 115 20.28 -64.07 -29.57
N GLY A 116 21.29 -63.20 -29.66
CA GLY A 116 21.63 -62.44 -30.88
C GLY A 116 20.65 -61.34 -31.27
N VAL A 117 19.82 -60.86 -30.34
CA VAL A 117 18.77 -59.86 -30.64
C VAL A 117 19.38 -58.46 -30.82
N LYS A 118 19.12 -57.83 -31.97
CA LYS A 118 19.62 -56.48 -32.28
C LYS A 118 18.87 -55.39 -31.49
N ARG A 119 19.56 -54.30 -31.16
CA ARG A 119 18.96 -53.10 -30.50
C ARG A 119 17.88 -52.41 -31.33
N LYS A 120 18.01 -52.47 -32.66
CA LYS A 120 17.08 -51.98 -33.68
C LYS A 120 16.72 -53.16 -34.58
N GLY A 121 15.44 -53.40 -34.81
CA GLY A 121 14.94 -54.62 -35.45
C GLY A 121 13.44 -54.82 -35.26
N ALA A 122 12.96 -56.02 -35.56
CA ALA A 122 11.56 -56.40 -35.40
C ALA A 122 11.45 -57.74 -34.63
N GLY A 123 10.28 -58.03 -34.06
CA GLY A 123 10.04 -59.30 -33.39
C GLY A 123 8.60 -59.45 -32.90
N THR A 124 8.24 -60.66 -32.50
CA THR A 124 6.89 -60.99 -32.00
C THR A 124 6.96 -61.52 -30.59
N TYR A 125 6.15 -60.96 -29.70
CA TYR A 125 5.91 -61.43 -28.34
C TYR A 125 4.60 -62.20 -28.28
N ARG A 126 4.56 -63.29 -27.51
CA ARG A 126 3.33 -64.06 -27.27
C ARG A 126 3.18 -64.42 -25.79
N LEU A 127 1.97 -64.23 -25.25
CA LEU A 127 1.57 -64.60 -23.90
C LEU A 127 0.19 -65.23 -23.92
N VAL A 128 0.00 -66.29 -23.15
CA VAL A 128 -1.31 -66.87 -22.87
C VAL A 128 -1.68 -66.60 -21.42
N VAL A 129 -2.78 -65.90 -21.19
CA VAL A 129 -3.30 -65.58 -19.85
C VAL A 129 -4.45 -66.54 -19.55
N ARG A 130 -4.35 -67.33 -18.46
CA ARG A 130 -5.45 -68.19 -17.99
C ARG A 130 -6.26 -67.48 -16.93
N LEU A 131 -7.58 -67.51 -17.03
CA LEU A 131 -8.50 -66.79 -16.16
C LEU A 131 -9.22 -67.73 -15.19
N SER A 132 -9.68 -67.19 -14.06
CA SER A 132 -10.42 -67.92 -13.02
C SER A 132 -11.89 -68.23 -13.39
N GLY A 133 -12.46 -67.55 -14.39
CA GLY A 133 -13.87 -67.70 -14.82
C GLY A 133 -14.09 -67.49 -16.33
N LYS A 134 -15.35 -67.64 -16.77
CA LYS A 134 -15.79 -67.38 -18.15
C LYS A 134 -16.66 -66.11 -18.19
N GLU A 135 -16.60 -65.39 -19.31
CA GLU A 135 -17.37 -64.18 -19.62
C GLU A 135 -17.11 -63.00 -18.66
N ALA A 136 -16.06 -62.24 -18.97
CA ALA A 136 -15.78 -60.96 -18.34
C ALA A 136 -15.45 -59.91 -19.41
N ASP A 137 -15.92 -58.68 -19.19
CA ASP A 137 -15.47 -57.52 -19.96
C ASP A 137 -14.10 -57.10 -19.45
N LEU A 138 -13.08 -57.32 -20.28
CA LEU A 138 -11.69 -57.11 -19.93
C LEU A 138 -11.13 -55.88 -20.63
N GLY A 139 -10.22 -55.20 -19.93
CA GLY A 139 -9.44 -54.10 -20.44
C GLY A 139 -7.96 -54.46 -20.46
N LEU A 140 -7.27 -54.07 -21.52
CA LEU A 140 -5.82 -54.12 -21.62
C LEU A 140 -5.30 -52.75 -22.02
N ARG A 141 -4.41 -52.19 -21.22
CA ARG A 141 -3.78 -50.89 -21.48
C ARG A 141 -2.37 -51.06 -22.03
N MET A 142 -2.17 -50.54 -23.23
CA MET A 142 -0.88 -50.43 -23.90
C MET A 142 -0.28 -49.06 -23.59
N VAL A 143 0.80 -49.02 -22.79
CA VAL A 143 1.44 -47.77 -22.39
C VAL A 143 2.37 -47.24 -23.47
N SER A 144 3.55 -47.82 -23.62
CA SER A 144 4.51 -47.37 -24.64
C SER A 144 5.30 -48.57 -25.16
N VAL A 145 5.19 -48.79 -26.48
CA VAL A 145 5.98 -49.80 -27.20
C VAL A 145 6.86 -49.07 -28.20
N ARG A 146 8.17 -49.28 -28.10
CA ARG A 146 9.16 -48.59 -28.95
C ARG A 146 9.35 -49.40 -30.24
N MET A 147 9.13 -48.87 -31.45
CA MET A 147 8.48 -47.61 -31.84
C MET A 147 7.36 -47.86 -32.87
N ALA A 148 6.92 -49.10 -33.06
CA ALA A 148 5.65 -49.43 -33.69
C ALA A 148 5.20 -50.79 -33.19
N HIS A 149 3.90 -51.00 -33.05
CA HIS A 149 3.36 -52.30 -32.68
C HIS A 149 1.95 -52.58 -33.21
N SER A 150 1.65 -53.87 -33.32
CA SER A 150 0.31 -54.40 -33.57
C SER A 150 -0.02 -55.42 -32.49
N LEU A 151 -1.18 -55.27 -31.85
CA LEU A 151 -1.68 -56.14 -30.79
C LEU A 151 -2.84 -56.98 -31.30
N PHE A 152 -2.69 -58.29 -31.24
CA PHE A 152 -3.76 -59.25 -31.48
C PHE A 152 -4.19 -59.89 -30.16
N VAL A 153 -5.50 -60.00 -29.97
CA VAL A 153 -6.12 -60.68 -28.83
C VAL A 153 -7.05 -61.75 -29.36
N ASP A 154 -6.84 -63.00 -28.96
CA ASP A 154 -7.59 -64.19 -29.43
C ASP A 154 -7.69 -64.25 -30.97
N GLY A 155 -6.62 -63.83 -31.63
CA GLY A 155 -6.47 -63.82 -33.08
C GLY A 155 -7.13 -62.66 -33.82
N VAL A 156 -7.70 -61.68 -33.13
CA VAL A 156 -8.26 -60.45 -33.73
C VAL A 156 -7.33 -59.28 -33.47
N LEU A 157 -7.05 -58.46 -34.49
CA LEU A 157 -6.30 -57.20 -34.31
C LEU A 157 -7.13 -56.23 -33.46
N LYS A 158 -6.67 -55.93 -32.25
CA LYS A 158 -7.38 -55.09 -31.27
C LYS A 158 -6.78 -53.71 -31.05
N GLY A 159 -5.56 -53.49 -31.52
CA GLY A 159 -4.91 -52.18 -31.43
C GLY A 159 -3.62 -52.12 -32.21
N GLN A 160 -3.26 -50.92 -32.64
CA GLN A 160 -2.07 -50.68 -33.44
C GLN A 160 -1.57 -49.25 -33.21
N SER A 161 -0.25 -49.08 -33.15
CA SER A 161 0.40 -47.77 -33.11
C SER A 161 1.60 -47.82 -34.05
N GLY A 162 1.58 -47.01 -35.11
CA GLY A 162 2.52 -47.16 -36.21
C GLY A 162 2.27 -48.43 -37.03
N VAL A 163 3.22 -48.79 -37.89
CA VAL A 163 3.16 -50.01 -38.70
C VAL A 163 4.48 -50.78 -38.49
N PRO A 164 4.46 -51.88 -37.71
CA PRO A 164 5.64 -52.71 -37.57
C PRO A 164 5.94 -53.43 -38.89
N ALA A 165 7.20 -53.42 -39.31
CA ALA A 165 7.68 -54.13 -40.48
C ALA A 165 9.10 -54.63 -40.25
N VAL A 166 9.47 -55.75 -40.87
CA VAL A 166 10.87 -56.23 -40.88
C VAL A 166 11.71 -55.37 -41.82
N ASP A 167 11.16 -54.94 -42.95
CA ASP A 167 11.79 -53.98 -43.84
C ASP A 167 11.70 -52.55 -43.28
N PRO A 168 12.82 -51.83 -43.06
CA PRO A 168 12.80 -50.44 -42.62
C PRO A 168 12.05 -49.48 -43.54
N GLY A 169 11.93 -49.78 -44.85
CA GLY A 169 11.17 -48.96 -45.80
C GLY A 169 9.65 -49.01 -45.61
N ALA A 170 9.13 -50.17 -45.19
CA ALA A 170 7.72 -50.39 -44.90
C ALA A 170 7.33 -50.02 -43.45
N PHE A 171 8.31 -49.78 -42.58
CA PHE A 171 8.10 -49.41 -41.18
C PHE A 171 7.56 -47.98 -41.04
N LYS A 172 6.52 -47.80 -40.22
CA LYS A 172 6.03 -46.46 -39.82
C LYS A 172 6.10 -46.32 -38.30
N PRO A 173 6.83 -45.32 -37.76
CA PRO A 173 6.91 -45.13 -36.32
C PRO A 173 5.58 -44.60 -35.76
N GLY A 174 5.22 -45.08 -34.57
CA GLY A 174 4.10 -44.62 -33.76
C GLY A 174 4.23 -45.19 -32.35
N ASN A 175 3.98 -44.38 -31.33
CA ASN A 175 4.13 -44.81 -29.94
C ASN A 175 3.08 -44.13 -29.05
N THR A 176 1.81 -44.18 -29.45
CA THR A 176 0.73 -43.51 -28.70
C THR A 176 0.09 -44.53 -27.73
N PRO A 177 0.01 -44.22 -26.41
CA PRO A 177 -0.67 -45.08 -25.44
C PRO A 177 -2.16 -45.21 -25.74
N TYR A 178 -2.70 -46.42 -25.70
CA TYR A 178 -4.12 -46.69 -25.88
C TYR A 178 -4.60 -47.83 -24.98
N THR A 179 -5.91 -47.85 -24.73
CA THR A 179 -6.58 -48.95 -24.03
C THR A 179 -7.48 -49.68 -25.02
N THR A 180 -7.46 -51.00 -24.99
CA THR A 180 -8.38 -51.84 -25.75
C THR A 180 -9.27 -52.62 -24.81
N TYR A 181 -10.52 -52.82 -25.22
CA TYR A 181 -11.53 -53.53 -24.46
C TYR A 181 -12.02 -54.71 -25.28
N PHE A 182 -12.20 -55.85 -24.63
CA PHE A 182 -12.67 -57.06 -25.28
C PHE A 182 -13.40 -57.96 -24.30
N HIS A 183 -14.24 -58.80 -24.87
CA HIS A 183 -14.98 -59.83 -24.14
C HIS A 183 -14.39 -61.18 -24.52
N THR A 184 -14.23 -62.08 -23.55
CA THR A 184 -13.77 -63.46 -23.80
C THR A 184 -14.77 -64.48 -23.24
N HIS A 185 -15.13 -65.45 -24.08
CA HIS A 185 -16.04 -66.55 -23.73
C HIS A 185 -15.29 -67.80 -23.24
N VAL A 186 -13.96 -67.77 -23.31
CA VAL A 186 -13.08 -68.86 -22.90
C VAL A 186 -12.22 -68.43 -21.71
N PRO A 187 -11.87 -69.34 -20.78
CA PRO A 187 -11.08 -69.00 -19.59
C PRO A 187 -9.58 -68.84 -19.92
N GLN A 188 -9.26 -68.40 -21.14
CA GLN A 188 -7.91 -68.13 -21.61
C GLN A 188 -7.92 -66.99 -22.63
N VAL A 189 -6.90 -66.16 -22.61
CA VAL A 189 -6.71 -65.06 -23.56
C VAL A 189 -5.32 -65.17 -24.16
N GLU A 190 -5.23 -65.25 -25.48
CA GLU A 190 -3.96 -65.21 -26.21
C GLU A 190 -3.64 -63.77 -26.64
N LEU A 191 -2.46 -63.29 -26.26
CA LEU A 191 -1.92 -62.00 -26.65
C LEU A 191 -0.72 -62.21 -27.58
N ILE A 192 -0.77 -61.61 -28.76
CA ILE A 192 0.35 -61.55 -29.71
C ILE A 192 0.67 -60.09 -29.97
N VAL A 193 1.91 -59.69 -29.70
CA VAL A 193 2.38 -58.31 -29.91
C VAL A 193 3.53 -58.30 -30.89
N GLN A 194 3.27 -57.81 -32.09
CA GLN A 194 4.28 -57.53 -33.11
C GLN A 194 4.93 -56.19 -32.80
N VAL A 195 6.26 -56.12 -32.78
CA VAL A 195 7.01 -54.90 -32.44
C VAL A 195 8.11 -54.66 -33.46
N ALA A 196 8.32 -53.40 -33.85
CA ALA A 196 9.49 -52.99 -34.63
C ALA A 196 10.06 -51.65 -34.15
N ASN A 197 11.37 -51.49 -34.23
CA ASN A 197 12.08 -50.26 -33.88
C ASN A 197 13.32 -50.04 -34.75
N TYR A 198 13.30 -48.97 -35.55
CA TYR A 198 14.47 -48.48 -36.28
C TYR A 198 14.85 -47.04 -35.94
N ASN A 199 13.96 -46.29 -35.28
CA ASN A 199 14.09 -44.85 -35.07
C ASN A 199 14.59 -44.48 -33.67
N PHE A 200 14.62 -45.44 -32.73
CA PHE A 200 15.06 -45.20 -31.36
C PHE A 200 16.19 -46.15 -30.95
N VAL A 201 16.95 -45.76 -29.93
CA VAL A 201 18.18 -46.46 -29.49
C VAL A 201 17.93 -47.92 -29.10
N THR A 202 16.74 -48.25 -28.57
CA THR A 202 16.36 -49.58 -28.11
C THR A 202 14.91 -49.91 -28.43
N GLY A 203 14.64 -51.11 -28.95
CA GLY A 203 13.29 -51.64 -29.07
C GLY A 203 12.86 -52.45 -27.86
N GLY A 204 11.66 -53.03 -27.95
CA GLY A 204 11.08 -53.93 -26.96
C GLY A 204 9.82 -53.37 -26.27
N LEU A 205 9.21 -54.23 -25.46
CA LEU A 205 8.09 -53.88 -24.57
C LEU A 205 8.65 -53.32 -23.26
N VAL A 206 8.92 -52.02 -23.23
CA VAL A 206 9.68 -51.37 -22.14
C VAL A 206 8.82 -51.10 -20.90
N ASN A 207 7.52 -50.91 -21.08
CA ASN A 207 6.59 -50.63 -19.99
C ASN A 207 5.67 -51.82 -19.72
N SER A 208 5.36 -52.05 -18.45
CA SER A 208 4.40 -53.08 -18.02
C SER A 208 3.02 -52.81 -18.63
N MET A 209 2.32 -53.88 -19.01
CA MET A 209 0.95 -53.81 -19.54
C MET A 209 -0.04 -54.09 -18.43
N GLU A 210 -1.07 -53.24 -18.32
CA GLU A 210 -2.07 -53.33 -17.26
C GLU A 210 -3.29 -54.09 -17.77
N PHE A 211 -3.70 -55.13 -17.06
CA PHE A 211 -4.79 -56.03 -17.44
C PHE A 211 -5.77 -56.20 -16.28
N GLY A 212 -7.07 -56.13 -16.58
CA GLY A 212 -8.12 -56.33 -15.59
C GLY A 212 -9.51 -56.12 -16.16
N LEU A 213 -10.48 -55.81 -15.30
CA LEU A 213 -11.85 -55.50 -15.73
C LEU A 213 -11.87 -54.19 -16.54
N ALA A 214 -12.71 -54.14 -17.57
CA ALA A 214 -12.82 -52.99 -18.46
C ALA A 214 -13.11 -51.68 -17.70
N GLN A 215 -13.98 -51.73 -16.69
CA GLN A 215 -14.34 -50.58 -15.88
C GLN A 215 -13.15 -50.05 -15.05
N ASP A 216 -12.36 -50.94 -14.44
CA ASP A 216 -11.22 -50.55 -13.61
C ASP A 216 -10.09 -49.93 -14.44
N VAL A 217 -9.78 -50.56 -15.58
CA VAL A 217 -8.77 -50.05 -16.52
C VAL A 217 -9.19 -48.70 -17.09
N SER A 218 -10.49 -48.51 -17.37
CA SER A 218 -11.06 -47.23 -17.82
C SER A 218 -10.94 -46.14 -16.75
N LYS A 219 -11.36 -46.43 -15.50
CA LYS A 219 -11.27 -45.51 -14.36
C LYS A 219 -9.84 -45.04 -14.12
N LEU A 220 -8.88 -45.97 -14.08
CA LEU A 220 -7.47 -45.63 -13.90
C LEU A 220 -6.92 -44.78 -15.06
N THR A 221 -7.33 -45.10 -16.29
CA THR A 221 -6.94 -44.34 -17.49
C THR A 221 -7.44 -42.89 -17.41
N TYR A 222 -8.70 -42.67 -17.03
CA TYR A 222 -9.24 -41.31 -16.87
C TYR A 222 -8.59 -40.54 -15.73
N LEU A 223 -8.32 -41.19 -14.59
CA LEU A 223 -7.62 -40.54 -13.47
C LEU A 223 -6.21 -40.08 -13.86
N ARG A 224 -5.44 -40.93 -14.56
CA ARG A 224 -4.10 -40.57 -15.04
C ARG A 224 -4.15 -39.45 -16.06
N LEU A 225 -5.03 -39.56 -17.06
CA LEU A 225 -5.23 -38.53 -18.08
C LEU A 225 -5.63 -37.19 -17.44
N GLY A 226 -6.60 -37.20 -16.52
CA GLY A 226 -7.05 -36.00 -15.81
C GLY A 226 -5.93 -35.36 -14.98
N SER A 227 -5.11 -36.17 -14.30
CA SER A 227 -3.97 -35.66 -13.54
C SER A 227 -2.87 -35.04 -14.43
N ASP A 228 -2.63 -35.60 -15.63
CA ASP A 228 -1.69 -35.03 -16.59
C ASP A 228 -2.24 -33.71 -17.18
N ILE A 229 -3.52 -33.66 -17.53
CA ILE A 229 -4.22 -32.43 -17.96
C ILE A 229 -4.13 -31.35 -16.88
N GLY A 230 -4.30 -31.72 -15.60
CA GLY A 230 -4.17 -30.79 -14.48
C GLY A 230 -2.79 -30.15 -14.37
N VAL A 231 -1.72 -30.91 -14.56
CA VAL A 231 -0.34 -30.37 -14.56
C VAL A 231 -0.09 -29.50 -15.79
N ILE A 232 -0.60 -29.88 -16.96
CA ILE A 232 -0.53 -29.08 -18.19
C ILE A 232 -1.20 -27.72 -17.96
N MET A 233 -2.44 -27.71 -17.47
CA MET A 233 -3.17 -26.48 -17.16
C MET A 233 -2.44 -25.60 -16.15
N LEU A 234 -1.86 -26.20 -15.10
CA LEU A 234 -1.04 -25.49 -14.12
C LEU A 234 0.14 -24.77 -14.78
N LEU A 235 0.90 -25.48 -15.62
CA LEU A 235 2.05 -24.92 -16.34
C LEU A 235 1.62 -23.84 -17.33
N SER A 236 0.55 -24.06 -18.11
CA SER A 236 0.08 -23.07 -19.09
C SER A 236 -0.42 -21.79 -18.40
N VAL A 237 -1.22 -21.91 -17.33
CA VAL A 237 -1.76 -20.75 -16.59
C VAL A 237 -0.64 -19.95 -15.93
N PHE A 238 0.26 -20.62 -15.20
CA PHE A 238 1.38 -19.91 -14.58
C PHE A 238 2.33 -19.34 -15.64
N GLY A 239 2.61 -20.06 -16.73
CA GLY A 239 3.44 -19.59 -17.83
C GLY A 239 2.89 -18.31 -18.48
N ALA A 240 1.60 -18.32 -18.82
CA ALA A 240 0.90 -17.16 -19.38
C ALA A 240 0.85 -15.99 -18.39
N TYR A 241 0.60 -16.26 -17.11
CA TYR A 241 0.59 -15.23 -16.06
C TYR A 241 1.94 -14.51 -15.95
N GLN A 242 3.06 -15.24 -15.94
CA GLN A 242 4.39 -14.64 -15.86
C GLN A 242 4.76 -13.83 -17.11
N LEU A 243 4.39 -14.31 -18.30
CA LEU A 243 4.56 -13.53 -19.54
C LEU A 243 3.68 -12.27 -19.56
N GLY A 244 2.45 -12.36 -19.05
CA GLY A 244 1.55 -11.22 -18.86
C GLY A 244 2.16 -10.16 -17.94
N LEU A 245 2.72 -10.55 -16.79
CA LEU A 245 3.43 -9.64 -15.89
C LEU A 245 4.64 -8.96 -16.54
N TYR A 246 5.34 -9.66 -17.43
CA TYR A 246 6.43 -9.08 -18.22
C TYR A 246 5.91 -8.04 -19.24
N ALA A 247 4.84 -8.37 -19.96
CA ALA A 247 4.23 -7.52 -20.98
C ALA A 247 3.59 -6.24 -20.40
N LEU A 248 2.96 -6.34 -19.23
CA LEU A 248 2.30 -5.24 -18.51
C LEU A 248 3.26 -4.24 -17.85
N GLY A 249 4.50 -4.14 -18.35
CA GLY A 249 5.38 -3.00 -18.07
C GLY A 249 6.47 -3.20 -17.03
N ARG A 250 6.66 -4.41 -16.48
CA ARG A 250 7.71 -4.65 -15.46
C ARG A 250 9.11 -4.88 -16.04
N ARG A 251 9.21 -5.28 -17.32
CA ARG A 251 10.44 -5.51 -18.12
C ARG A 251 11.60 -6.29 -17.43
N ASP A 252 11.38 -6.89 -16.25
CA ASP A 252 12.34 -7.78 -15.61
C ASP A 252 12.35 -9.13 -16.35
N ARG A 253 13.52 -9.47 -16.89
CA ARG A 253 13.76 -10.67 -17.71
C ARG A 253 13.48 -11.97 -16.96
N ALA A 254 13.52 -11.98 -15.63
CA ALA A 254 13.19 -13.16 -14.84
C ALA A 254 11.74 -13.63 -15.08
N TYR A 255 10.78 -12.71 -15.23
CA TYR A 255 9.39 -13.05 -15.53
C TYR A 255 9.27 -13.67 -16.93
N ALA A 256 9.91 -13.07 -17.93
CA ALA A 256 9.93 -13.60 -19.29
C ALA A 256 10.53 -15.01 -19.37
N TYR A 257 11.70 -15.23 -18.76
CA TYR A 257 12.33 -16.54 -18.75
C TYR A 257 11.53 -17.57 -17.96
N SER A 258 10.93 -17.20 -16.81
CA SER A 258 10.08 -18.14 -16.05
C SER A 258 8.84 -18.57 -16.84
N GLY A 259 8.18 -17.64 -17.54
CA GLY A 259 7.01 -17.94 -18.35
C GLY A 259 7.35 -18.81 -19.55
N LEU A 260 8.42 -18.47 -20.28
CA LEU A 260 8.90 -19.28 -21.40
C LEU A 260 9.36 -20.67 -20.95
N PHE A 261 10.02 -20.77 -19.79
CA PHE A 261 10.40 -22.05 -19.19
C PHE A 261 9.19 -22.94 -18.96
N MET A 262 8.14 -22.41 -18.32
CA MET A 262 6.92 -23.18 -18.02
C MET A 262 6.22 -23.67 -19.28
N LEU A 263 6.16 -22.84 -20.33
CA LEU A 263 5.56 -23.25 -21.61
C LEU A 263 6.39 -24.32 -22.34
N LEU A 264 7.72 -24.23 -22.31
CA LEU A 264 8.58 -25.27 -22.90
C LEU A 264 8.50 -26.59 -22.11
N LEU A 265 8.43 -26.49 -20.79
CA LEU A 265 8.17 -27.65 -19.92
C LEU A 265 6.80 -28.25 -20.20
N ASP A 266 5.77 -27.43 -20.45
CA ASP A 266 4.41 -27.86 -20.81
C ASP A 266 4.37 -28.62 -22.15
N VAL A 267 5.08 -28.11 -23.16
CA VAL A 267 5.26 -28.82 -24.45
C VAL A 267 5.90 -30.19 -24.23
N ASN A 268 6.94 -30.28 -23.40
CA ASN A 268 7.55 -31.57 -23.09
C ASN A 268 6.58 -32.49 -22.35
N TYR A 269 5.91 -31.98 -21.30
CA TYR A 269 5.03 -32.75 -20.44
C TYR A 269 3.84 -33.33 -21.20
N SER A 270 3.22 -32.52 -22.07
CA SER A 270 2.07 -32.90 -22.90
C SER A 270 2.38 -33.97 -23.95
N LEU A 271 3.65 -34.15 -24.33
CA LEU A 271 4.12 -35.11 -25.33
C LEU A 271 4.75 -36.38 -24.75
N TYR A 272 5.00 -36.43 -23.44
CA TYR A 272 5.79 -37.51 -22.83
C TYR A 272 4.95 -38.63 -22.19
N HIS A 273 4.16 -38.31 -21.15
CA HIS A 273 3.47 -39.28 -20.28
C HIS A 273 2.24 -39.91 -20.95
N GLU A 274 1.03 -39.41 -20.68
CA GLU A 274 -0.20 -39.83 -21.37
C GLU A 274 -0.28 -39.33 -22.83
N LYS A 275 0.72 -38.58 -23.29
CA LYS A 275 0.84 -37.99 -24.62
C LYS A 275 -0.43 -37.25 -25.04
N VAL A 276 -0.95 -36.44 -24.14
CA VAL A 276 -2.19 -35.65 -24.30
C VAL A 276 -2.18 -34.88 -25.63
N ALA A 277 -1.06 -34.26 -26.00
CA ALA A 277 -0.93 -33.54 -27.26
C ALA A 277 -1.06 -34.44 -28.49
N GLN A 278 -0.57 -35.69 -28.45
CA GLN A 278 -0.73 -36.64 -29.56
C GLN A 278 -2.18 -37.15 -29.68
N ARG A 279 -2.89 -37.27 -28.55
CA ARG A 279 -4.32 -37.62 -28.55
C ARG A 279 -5.18 -36.49 -29.13
N LEU A 280 -4.80 -35.23 -28.89
CA LEU A 280 -5.46 -34.06 -29.45
C LEU A 280 -5.11 -33.83 -30.93
N LEU A 281 -3.90 -34.20 -31.35
CA LEU A 281 -3.38 -34.04 -32.71
C LEU A 281 -2.97 -35.39 -33.32
N PRO A 282 -3.93 -36.33 -33.56
CA PRO A 282 -3.61 -37.70 -33.97
C PRO A 282 -2.99 -37.80 -35.37
N HIS A 283 -3.18 -36.77 -36.21
CA HIS A 283 -2.63 -36.71 -37.57
C HIS A 283 -1.28 -35.98 -37.67
N ALA A 284 -0.75 -35.47 -36.55
CA ALA A 284 0.52 -34.76 -36.58
C ALA A 284 1.68 -35.73 -36.93
N PRO A 285 2.64 -35.32 -37.78
CA PRO A 285 3.76 -36.17 -38.15
C PRO A 285 4.57 -36.62 -36.93
N PHE A 286 4.91 -37.91 -36.86
CA PHE A 286 5.70 -38.48 -35.78
C PHE A 286 7.00 -37.70 -35.53
N GLU A 287 7.71 -37.35 -36.60
CA GLU A 287 8.97 -36.63 -36.51
C GLU A 287 8.81 -35.24 -35.89
N LEU A 288 7.76 -34.50 -36.27
CA LEU A 288 7.48 -33.19 -35.69
C LEU A 288 7.22 -33.28 -34.19
N LEU A 289 6.37 -34.21 -33.77
CA LEU A 289 6.01 -34.39 -32.36
C LEU A 289 7.21 -34.78 -31.49
N TYR A 290 8.06 -35.67 -31.98
CA TYR A 290 9.26 -36.10 -31.25
C TYR A 290 10.38 -35.04 -31.25
N LYS A 291 10.49 -34.24 -32.31
CA LYS A 291 11.36 -33.05 -32.31
C LYS A 291 10.87 -31.99 -31.32
N LEU A 292 9.56 -31.75 -31.24
CA LEU A 292 8.96 -30.85 -30.25
C LEU A 292 9.17 -31.36 -28.81
N LEU A 293 9.09 -32.67 -28.59
CA LEU A 293 9.41 -33.29 -27.30
C LEU A 293 10.85 -32.99 -26.86
N ASP A 294 11.82 -33.19 -27.76
CA ASP A 294 13.24 -32.93 -27.50
C ASP A 294 13.51 -31.41 -27.37
N PHE A 295 12.84 -30.59 -28.17
CA PHE A 295 12.93 -29.13 -28.09
C PHE A 295 12.39 -28.61 -26.75
N GLY A 296 11.25 -29.11 -26.29
CA GLY A 296 10.70 -28.79 -24.98
C GLY A 296 11.64 -29.20 -23.85
N GLN A 297 12.23 -30.40 -23.93
CA GLN A 297 13.15 -30.91 -22.90
C GLN A 297 14.41 -30.05 -22.77
N PHE A 298 15.16 -29.86 -23.85
CA PHE A 298 16.46 -29.17 -23.78
C PHE A 298 16.35 -27.66 -23.94
N GLY A 299 15.30 -27.16 -24.59
CA GLY A 299 14.97 -25.74 -24.64
C GLY A 299 14.56 -25.21 -23.27
N SER A 300 13.74 -25.95 -22.53
CA SER A 300 13.39 -25.58 -21.16
C SER A 300 14.63 -25.54 -20.26
N GLU A 301 15.57 -26.47 -20.38
CA GLU A 301 16.85 -26.44 -19.64
C GLU A 301 17.64 -25.14 -19.88
N ILE A 302 17.81 -24.73 -21.14
CA ILE A 302 18.50 -23.48 -21.48
C ILE A 302 17.81 -22.29 -20.82
N VAL A 303 16.49 -22.18 -20.99
CA VAL A 303 15.71 -21.05 -20.45
C VAL A 303 15.71 -21.06 -18.92
N PHE A 304 15.70 -22.23 -18.30
CA PHE A 304 15.79 -22.37 -16.85
C PHE A 304 17.11 -21.85 -16.29
N VAL A 305 18.22 -22.17 -16.95
CA VAL A 305 19.54 -21.71 -16.52
C VAL A 305 19.69 -20.20 -16.75
N LEU A 306 19.16 -19.67 -17.85
CA LEU A 306 19.08 -18.23 -18.10
C LEU A 306 18.22 -17.52 -17.04
N PHE A 307 17.13 -18.15 -16.62
CA PHE A 307 16.29 -17.68 -15.52
C PHE A 307 17.07 -17.64 -14.19
N LEU A 308 17.76 -18.72 -13.82
CA LEU A 308 18.59 -18.76 -12.61
C LEU A 308 19.68 -17.67 -12.63
N HIS A 309 20.32 -17.44 -13.79
CA HIS A 309 21.30 -16.38 -13.95
C HIS A 309 20.70 -14.96 -13.91
N ALA A 310 19.46 -14.79 -14.40
CA ALA A 310 18.74 -13.52 -14.30
C ALA A 310 18.37 -13.16 -12.86
N ILE A 311 18.18 -14.17 -12.00
CA ILE A 311 17.95 -13.95 -10.56
C ILE A 311 19.28 -13.81 -9.81
N GLU A 312 20.25 -14.69 -10.06
CA GLU A 312 21.55 -14.68 -9.40
C GLU A 312 22.70 -14.63 -10.42
N PRO A 313 23.12 -13.42 -10.84
CA PRO A 313 24.20 -13.25 -11.81
C PRO A 313 25.56 -13.81 -11.34
N ARG A 314 25.77 -13.98 -10.02
CA ARG A 314 27.02 -14.53 -9.44
C ARG A 314 27.15 -16.04 -9.59
N LEU A 315 26.07 -16.71 -10.01
CA LEU A 315 26.06 -18.15 -10.27
C LEU A 315 27.24 -18.54 -11.16
N MET A 316 27.39 -17.86 -12.29
CA MET A 316 28.47 -18.05 -13.25
C MET A 316 28.70 -16.77 -14.07
N SER A 317 29.93 -16.58 -14.56
CA SER A 317 30.18 -15.53 -15.57
C SER A 317 29.46 -15.86 -16.88
N ARG A 318 29.12 -14.85 -17.69
CA ARG A 318 28.44 -15.07 -18.98
C ARG A 318 29.16 -16.05 -19.90
N ARG A 319 30.51 -16.06 -19.88
CA ARG A 319 31.31 -17.00 -20.67
C ARG A 319 31.15 -18.45 -20.18
N LEU A 320 31.22 -18.66 -18.87
CA LEU A 320 31.02 -19.99 -18.26
C LEU A 320 29.58 -20.48 -18.44
N LEU A 321 28.60 -19.58 -18.36
CA LEU A 321 27.19 -19.86 -18.62
C LEU A 321 26.98 -20.39 -20.04
N HIS A 322 27.37 -19.64 -21.07
CA HIS A 322 27.19 -20.07 -22.46
C HIS A 322 28.08 -21.26 -22.84
N GLY A 323 29.26 -21.40 -22.22
CA GLY A 323 30.10 -22.59 -22.34
C GLY A 323 29.41 -23.84 -21.79
N GLY A 324 28.80 -23.75 -20.61
CA GLY A 324 28.00 -24.82 -20.02
C GLY A 324 26.71 -25.14 -20.80
N LEU A 325 26.13 -24.15 -21.47
CA LEU A 325 24.94 -24.34 -22.31
C LEU A 325 25.25 -24.82 -23.74
N ALA A 326 26.51 -24.79 -24.17
CA ALA A 326 26.93 -25.17 -25.53
C ALA A 326 26.47 -26.57 -25.97
N PRO A 327 26.54 -27.62 -25.14
CA PRO A 327 26.03 -28.95 -25.52
C PRO A 327 24.54 -28.96 -25.82
N PHE A 328 23.74 -28.16 -25.10
CA PHE A 328 22.30 -28.04 -25.36
C PHE A 328 22.01 -27.27 -26.64
N TYR A 329 22.73 -26.18 -26.92
CA TYR A 329 22.60 -25.45 -28.19
C TYR A 329 22.95 -26.34 -29.39
N GLY A 330 24.06 -27.08 -29.30
CA GLY A 330 24.48 -28.01 -30.35
C GLY A 330 23.45 -29.12 -30.57
N TYR A 331 22.89 -29.67 -29.49
CA TYR A 331 21.84 -30.69 -29.59
C TYR A 331 20.55 -30.14 -30.21
N LEU A 332 20.08 -28.96 -29.79
CA LEU A 332 18.88 -28.36 -30.39
C LEU A 332 19.07 -28.01 -31.87
N ALA A 333 20.27 -27.56 -32.27
CA ALA A 333 20.59 -27.37 -33.67
C ALA A 333 20.52 -28.70 -34.46
N ALA A 334 20.98 -29.80 -33.86
CA ALA A 334 20.83 -31.15 -34.44
C ALA A 334 19.36 -31.60 -34.50
N VAL A 335 18.53 -31.29 -33.50
CA VAL A 335 17.08 -31.58 -33.52
C VAL A 335 16.37 -30.85 -34.66
N LEU A 336 16.75 -29.60 -34.94
CA LEU A 336 16.17 -28.82 -36.03
C LEU A 336 16.59 -29.31 -37.43
N THR A 337 17.84 -29.76 -37.58
CA THR A 337 18.45 -30.03 -38.89
C THR A 337 18.48 -31.51 -39.29
N LEU A 338 18.62 -32.43 -38.32
CA LEU A 338 18.79 -33.86 -38.58
C LEU A 338 17.47 -34.63 -38.40
N PRO A 339 17.28 -35.78 -39.07
CA PRO A 339 16.17 -36.68 -38.80
C PRO A 339 16.23 -37.25 -37.37
N TYR A 340 15.07 -37.53 -36.78
CA TYR A 340 14.97 -38.03 -35.40
C TYR A 340 15.86 -39.26 -35.12
N ALA A 341 15.90 -40.20 -36.07
CA ALA A 341 16.66 -41.43 -35.94
C ALA A 341 18.16 -41.19 -35.72
N TRP A 342 18.72 -40.09 -36.23
CA TRP A 342 20.15 -39.81 -36.18
C TRP A 342 20.55 -39.13 -34.87
N HIS A 343 19.78 -38.15 -34.40
CA HIS A 343 20.10 -37.44 -33.16
C HIS A 343 19.65 -38.19 -31.90
N SER A 344 18.76 -39.18 -32.03
CA SER A 344 18.23 -39.96 -30.89
C SER A 344 19.33 -40.73 -30.13
N ASP A 345 20.36 -41.19 -30.82
CA ASP A 345 21.49 -41.92 -30.21
C ASP A 345 22.35 -40.97 -29.33
N VAL A 346 22.50 -39.70 -29.73
CA VAL A 346 23.24 -38.67 -28.98
C VAL A 346 22.45 -38.16 -27.76
N LYS A 347 21.12 -38.28 -27.78
CA LYS A 347 20.22 -37.80 -26.72
C LYS A 347 20.64 -38.26 -25.32
N TYR A 348 21.04 -39.53 -25.18
CA TYR A 348 21.43 -40.09 -23.88
C TYR A 348 22.67 -39.41 -23.29
N ALA A 349 23.67 -39.09 -24.13
CA ALA A 349 24.86 -38.37 -23.67
C ALA A 349 24.52 -36.95 -23.20
N VAL A 350 23.65 -36.26 -23.93
CA VAL A 350 23.18 -34.91 -23.55
C VAL A 350 22.31 -34.94 -22.29
N THR A 351 21.51 -36.00 -22.11
CA THR A 351 20.72 -36.21 -20.89
C THR A 351 21.62 -36.49 -19.68
N LEU A 352 22.68 -37.29 -19.84
CA LEU A 352 23.67 -37.50 -18.77
C LEU A 352 24.40 -36.20 -18.41
N TYR A 353 24.75 -35.40 -19.41
CA TYR A 353 25.28 -34.05 -19.21
C TYR A 353 24.29 -33.15 -18.47
N GLN A 354 22.99 -33.22 -18.78
CA GLN A 354 21.93 -32.48 -18.07
C GLN A 354 21.95 -32.78 -16.56
N PHE A 355 22.01 -34.06 -16.17
CA PHE A 355 22.12 -34.44 -14.75
C PHE A 355 23.37 -33.87 -14.08
N ALA A 356 24.53 -34.00 -14.72
CA ALA A 356 25.78 -33.47 -14.19
C ALA A 356 25.74 -31.93 -14.05
N PHE A 357 25.12 -31.26 -15.02
CA PHE A 357 24.99 -29.80 -15.03
C PHE A 357 24.04 -29.30 -13.92
N VAL A 358 22.89 -29.94 -13.71
CA VAL A 358 21.98 -29.63 -12.60
C VAL A 358 22.67 -29.82 -11.25
N LEU A 359 23.44 -30.90 -11.07
CA LEU A 359 24.23 -31.12 -9.84
C LEU A 359 25.28 -30.04 -9.64
N LEU A 360 25.97 -29.61 -10.70
CA LEU A 360 26.93 -28.50 -10.65
C LEU A 360 26.25 -27.19 -10.23
N LEU A 361 25.07 -26.88 -10.78
CA LEU A 361 24.30 -25.69 -10.41
C LEU A 361 23.86 -25.75 -8.95
N LEU A 362 23.42 -26.91 -8.46
CA LEU A 362 23.03 -27.11 -7.07
C LEU A 362 24.23 -26.92 -6.12
N ALA A 363 25.38 -27.51 -6.45
CA ALA A 363 26.62 -27.34 -5.70
C ALA A 363 27.06 -25.86 -5.69
N ARG A 364 26.97 -25.18 -6.84
CA ARG A 364 27.33 -23.76 -6.96
C ARG A 364 26.40 -22.84 -6.17
N MET A 365 25.09 -23.08 -6.21
CA MET A 365 24.10 -22.35 -5.43
C MET A 365 24.31 -22.57 -3.93
N THR A 366 24.59 -23.80 -3.51
CA THR A 366 24.90 -24.14 -2.12
C THR A 366 26.19 -23.48 -1.65
N TYR A 367 27.22 -23.45 -2.49
CA TYR A 367 28.46 -22.71 -2.21
C TYR A 367 28.18 -21.21 -2.02
N LEU A 368 27.36 -20.60 -2.88
CA LEU A 368 26.96 -19.20 -2.73
C LEU A 368 26.16 -18.98 -1.44
N PHE A 369 25.31 -19.91 -1.04
CA PHE A 369 24.59 -19.83 0.25
C PHE A 369 25.55 -19.76 1.43
N VAL A 370 26.51 -20.69 1.49
CA VAL A 370 27.44 -20.84 2.64
C VAL A 370 28.44 -19.68 2.69
N THR A 371 28.95 -19.25 1.55
CA THR A 371 29.98 -18.19 1.48
C THR A 371 29.43 -16.78 1.59
N SER A 372 28.12 -16.59 1.44
CA SER A 372 27.51 -15.28 1.37
C SER A 372 27.23 -14.67 2.75
N ARG A 373 27.78 -13.47 3.01
CA ARG A 373 27.42 -12.57 4.13
C ARG A 373 26.28 -11.62 3.76
N ARG A 374 25.23 -12.15 3.12
CA ARG A 374 24.07 -11.37 2.66
C ARG A 374 23.10 -11.01 3.77
N GLU A 375 22.33 -9.95 3.52
CA GLU A 375 21.14 -9.63 4.30
C GLU A 375 20.14 -10.79 4.31
N LYS A 376 19.34 -10.86 5.38
CA LYS A 376 18.38 -11.96 5.64
C LYS A 376 17.40 -12.17 4.49
N ALA A 377 16.98 -11.11 3.81
CA ALA A 377 16.05 -11.16 2.68
C ALA A 377 16.64 -11.93 1.48
N GLU A 378 17.85 -11.58 1.05
CA GLU A 378 18.53 -12.20 -0.09
C GLU A 378 18.94 -13.66 0.18
N ARG A 379 19.25 -14.01 1.44
CA ARG A 379 19.48 -15.42 1.83
C ARG A 379 18.22 -16.27 1.67
N THR A 380 17.05 -15.72 1.99
CA THR A 380 15.78 -16.46 1.87
C THR A 380 15.46 -16.76 0.41
N GLU A 381 15.68 -15.81 -0.51
CA GLU A 381 15.48 -16.02 -1.95
C GLU A 381 16.38 -17.14 -2.47
N LEU A 382 17.64 -17.17 -2.03
CA LEU A 382 18.58 -18.20 -2.45
C LEU A 382 18.24 -19.59 -1.91
N VAL A 383 17.72 -19.69 -0.68
CA VAL A 383 17.18 -20.96 -0.14
C VAL A 383 15.99 -21.46 -0.97
N LEU A 384 15.05 -20.57 -1.30
CA LEU A 384 13.89 -20.94 -2.11
C LEU A 384 14.28 -21.39 -3.53
N LEU A 385 15.30 -20.77 -4.13
CA LEU A 385 15.85 -21.22 -5.41
C LEU A 385 16.50 -22.61 -5.31
N ILE A 386 17.23 -22.89 -4.22
CA ILE A 386 17.80 -24.22 -3.97
C ILE A 386 16.67 -25.25 -3.83
N CYS A 387 15.64 -24.96 -3.05
CA CYS A 387 14.46 -25.83 -2.92
C CYS A 387 13.78 -26.07 -4.27
N GLY A 388 13.60 -25.02 -5.09
CA GLY A 388 13.10 -25.15 -6.45
C GLY A 388 13.98 -26.07 -7.31
N LEU A 389 15.30 -25.88 -7.29
CA LEU A 389 16.24 -26.72 -8.04
C LEU A 389 16.20 -28.19 -7.59
N ILE A 390 16.01 -28.47 -6.29
CA ILE A 390 15.81 -29.82 -5.77
C ILE A 390 14.53 -30.44 -6.33
N PHE A 391 13.41 -29.72 -6.32
CA PHE A 391 12.16 -30.20 -6.92
C PHE A 391 12.30 -30.48 -8.43
N MET A 392 13.06 -29.64 -9.15
CA MET A 392 13.39 -29.88 -10.55
C MET A 392 14.26 -31.14 -10.72
N ALA A 393 15.24 -31.36 -9.84
CA ALA A 393 16.05 -32.57 -9.85
C ALA A 393 15.21 -33.83 -9.56
N VAL A 394 14.25 -33.76 -8.63
CA VAL A 394 13.28 -34.85 -8.37
C VAL A 394 12.46 -35.14 -9.63
N HIS A 395 11.96 -34.10 -10.31
CA HIS A 395 11.26 -34.27 -11.58
C HIS A 395 12.13 -34.99 -12.63
N LEU A 396 13.37 -34.53 -12.83
CA LEU A 396 14.27 -35.06 -13.86
C LEU A 396 14.68 -36.51 -13.57
N VAL A 397 15.08 -36.80 -12.32
CA VAL A 397 15.48 -38.15 -11.90
C VAL A 397 14.31 -39.11 -12.00
N ASN A 398 13.14 -38.74 -11.46
CA ASN A 398 11.97 -39.63 -11.50
C ASN A 398 11.49 -39.87 -12.94
N SER A 399 11.51 -38.84 -13.80
CA SER A 399 11.19 -38.99 -15.22
C SER A 399 12.13 -39.96 -15.95
N ALA A 400 13.43 -39.91 -15.64
CA ALA A 400 14.40 -40.85 -16.20
C ALA A 400 14.20 -42.28 -15.68
N LEU A 401 13.97 -42.46 -14.37
CA LEU A 401 13.68 -43.77 -13.79
C LEU A 401 12.38 -44.39 -14.33
N TYR A 402 11.34 -43.58 -14.50
CA TYR A 402 10.08 -43.99 -15.11
C TYR A 402 10.27 -44.39 -16.58
N SER A 403 11.14 -43.68 -17.32
CA SER A 403 11.44 -43.97 -18.73
C SER A 403 12.13 -45.30 -18.98
N GLU A 404 12.90 -45.77 -17.99
CA GLU A 404 13.59 -47.06 -17.99
C GLU A 404 12.79 -48.11 -17.20
N ASN A 405 11.56 -47.78 -16.80
CA ASN A 405 10.62 -48.62 -16.06
C ASN A 405 11.19 -49.19 -14.74
N ILE A 406 12.07 -48.42 -14.09
CA ILE A 406 12.59 -48.73 -12.75
C ILE A 406 11.57 -48.35 -11.68
N VAL A 407 10.79 -47.29 -11.94
CA VAL A 407 9.68 -46.83 -11.10
C VAL A 407 8.40 -46.94 -11.90
N PHE A 408 7.36 -47.55 -11.32
CA PHE A 408 6.09 -47.83 -11.99
C PHE A 408 5.10 -46.66 -12.01
N SER A 409 5.44 -45.55 -11.35
CA SER A 409 4.55 -44.41 -11.14
C SER A 409 5.25 -43.08 -11.46
N ASN A 410 4.59 -42.21 -12.23
CA ASN A 410 5.03 -40.84 -12.49
C ASN A 410 4.62 -39.84 -11.39
N PHE A 411 4.26 -40.33 -10.19
CA PHE A 411 3.89 -39.48 -9.05
C PHE A 411 5.00 -38.49 -8.66
N GLY A 412 6.23 -38.97 -8.51
CA GLY A 412 7.34 -38.10 -8.10
C GLY A 412 7.70 -37.07 -9.18
N THR A 413 7.48 -37.40 -10.45
CA THR A 413 7.59 -36.44 -11.56
C THR A 413 6.61 -35.28 -11.40
N LYS A 414 5.35 -35.57 -11.06
CA LYS A 414 4.31 -34.55 -10.81
C LYS A 414 4.60 -33.72 -9.58
N LEU A 415 5.01 -34.37 -8.49
CA LEU A 415 5.38 -33.70 -7.24
C LEU A 415 6.56 -32.74 -7.45
N GLY A 416 7.56 -33.15 -8.24
CA GLY A 416 8.69 -32.29 -8.62
C GLY A 416 8.24 -31.04 -9.37
N VAL A 417 7.36 -31.17 -10.37
CA VAL A 417 6.85 -30.00 -11.12
C VAL A 417 6.02 -29.07 -10.23
N ILE A 418 5.07 -29.59 -9.47
CA ILE A 418 4.19 -28.78 -8.61
C ILE A 418 5.01 -28.07 -7.53
N GLY A 419 5.91 -28.78 -6.86
CA GLY A 419 6.81 -28.20 -5.86
C GLY A 419 7.70 -27.10 -6.45
N PHE A 420 8.22 -27.31 -7.67
CA PHE A 420 8.97 -26.28 -8.38
C PHE A 420 8.13 -25.03 -8.68
N VAL A 421 6.93 -25.18 -9.24
CA VAL A 421 6.03 -24.05 -9.56
C VAL A 421 5.74 -23.23 -8.31
N ILE A 422 5.45 -23.89 -7.19
CA ILE A 422 5.17 -23.23 -5.90
C ILE A 422 6.41 -22.48 -5.41
N MET A 423 7.58 -23.13 -5.35
CA MET A 423 8.81 -22.45 -4.93
C MET A 423 9.09 -21.22 -5.79
N MET A 424 8.87 -21.32 -7.09
CA MET A 424 9.14 -20.23 -8.01
C MET A 424 8.14 -19.08 -7.89
N ALA A 425 6.86 -19.39 -7.71
CA ALA A 425 5.84 -18.39 -7.41
C ALA A 425 6.20 -17.60 -6.15
N VAL A 426 6.69 -18.27 -5.10
CA VAL A 426 7.11 -17.61 -3.85
C VAL A 426 8.34 -16.73 -4.05
N VAL A 427 9.37 -17.18 -4.80
CA VAL A 427 10.55 -16.36 -5.12
C VAL A 427 10.16 -15.09 -5.85
N LEU A 428 9.35 -15.20 -6.91
CA LEU A 428 8.93 -14.05 -7.71
C LEU A 428 8.02 -13.11 -6.92
N ALA A 429 7.09 -13.64 -6.12
CA ALA A 429 6.25 -12.83 -5.24
C ALA A 429 7.07 -12.05 -4.20
N LYS A 430 8.10 -12.69 -3.60
CA LYS A 430 8.99 -12.02 -2.66
C LYS A 430 9.80 -10.92 -3.32
N ARG A 431 10.37 -11.18 -4.50
CA ARG A 431 11.08 -10.17 -5.29
C ARG A 431 10.16 -9.01 -5.67
N TYR A 432 8.92 -9.30 -6.03
CA TYR A 432 7.92 -8.27 -6.31
C TYR A 432 7.67 -7.38 -5.09
N SER A 433 7.43 -7.98 -3.92
CA SER A 433 7.22 -7.25 -2.67
C SER A 433 8.42 -6.37 -2.33
N ASN A 434 9.64 -6.91 -2.45
CA ASN A 434 10.88 -6.17 -2.16
C ASN A 434 11.07 -4.99 -3.13
N SER A 435 10.83 -5.21 -4.43
CA SER A 435 10.94 -4.16 -5.45
C SER A 435 9.89 -3.06 -5.26
N PHE A 436 8.67 -3.44 -4.85
CA PHE A 436 7.59 -2.50 -4.59
C PHE A 436 7.91 -1.61 -3.38
N GLN A 437 8.33 -2.20 -2.26
CA GLN A 437 8.75 -1.46 -1.07
C GLN A 437 9.90 -0.49 -1.36
N ARG A 438 10.90 -0.91 -2.15
CA ARG A 438 12.01 -0.04 -2.53
C ARG A 438 11.57 1.12 -3.43
N SER A 439 10.63 0.87 -4.33
CA SER A 439 10.04 1.93 -5.18
C SER A 439 9.26 2.94 -4.34
N GLU A 440 8.51 2.48 -3.34
CA GLU A 440 7.76 3.34 -2.43
C GLU A 440 8.69 4.18 -1.53
N GLN A 441 9.76 3.57 -1.01
CA GLN A 441 10.81 4.28 -0.27
C GLN A 441 11.49 5.36 -1.12
N LEU A 442 11.90 5.03 -2.34
CA LEU A 442 12.52 6.00 -3.25
C LEU A 442 11.56 7.14 -3.61
N ALA A 443 10.27 6.85 -3.80
CA ALA A 443 9.27 7.89 -4.05
C ALA A 443 9.10 8.81 -2.83
N ALA A 444 9.07 8.25 -1.62
CA ALA A 444 9.01 9.02 -0.39
C ALA A 444 10.28 9.87 -0.17
N GLU A 445 11.46 9.34 -0.48
CA GLU A 445 12.74 10.08 -0.44
C GLU A 445 12.77 11.22 -1.46
N LEU A 446 12.33 10.98 -2.70
CA LEU A 446 12.21 12.02 -3.72
C LEU A 446 11.26 13.14 -3.29
N LEU A 447 10.10 12.80 -2.73
CA LEU A 447 9.16 13.80 -2.21
C LEU A 447 9.75 14.62 -1.07
N ARG A 448 10.51 13.99 -0.16
CA ARG A 448 11.22 14.70 0.93
C ARG A 448 12.32 15.60 0.39
N ALA A 449 13.13 15.11 -0.55
CA ALA A 449 14.20 15.89 -1.16
C ALA A 449 13.65 17.11 -1.91
N ASN A 450 12.51 16.97 -2.58
CA ASN A 450 11.85 18.10 -3.25
C ASN A 450 11.38 19.14 -2.23
N ARG A 451 10.68 18.73 -1.16
CA ARG A 451 10.25 19.64 -0.08
C ARG A 451 11.42 20.39 0.56
N LEU A 452 12.52 19.69 0.87
CA LEU A 452 13.72 20.30 1.45
C LEU A 452 14.35 21.33 0.50
N LYS A 453 14.32 21.09 -0.81
CA LYS A 453 14.82 22.05 -1.80
C LYS A 453 13.98 23.32 -1.82
N ASP A 454 12.66 23.18 -1.71
CA ASP A 454 11.73 24.32 -1.73
C ASP A 454 11.81 25.13 -0.42
N GLU A 455 11.89 24.46 0.73
CA GLU A 455 12.18 25.08 2.03
C GLU A 455 13.52 25.81 2.03
N LEU A 456 14.57 25.22 1.43
CA LEU A 456 15.88 25.85 1.31
C LEU A 456 15.78 27.12 0.46
N LEU A 457 15.08 27.11 -0.67
CA LEU A 457 14.91 28.33 -1.49
C LEU A 457 14.20 29.45 -0.74
N LEU A 458 13.14 29.14 0.02
CA LEU A 458 12.42 30.12 0.83
C LEU A 458 13.28 30.67 1.98
N ASN A 459 13.93 29.79 2.74
CA ASN A 459 14.75 30.17 3.89
C ASN A 459 15.99 30.97 3.47
N THR A 460 16.72 30.50 2.46
CA THR A 460 17.92 31.22 1.97
C THR A 460 17.55 32.61 1.46
N SER A 461 16.37 32.76 0.84
CA SER A 461 15.91 34.07 0.36
C SER A 461 15.56 35.03 1.50
N HIS A 462 14.95 34.53 2.58
CA HIS A 462 14.72 35.32 3.80
C HIS A 462 16.04 35.73 4.46
N GLU A 463 17.00 34.81 4.56
CA GLU A 463 18.32 35.11 5.14
C GLU A 463 19.14 36.07 4.28
N LEU A 464 18.94 36.12 2.96
CA LEU A 464 19.56 37.11 2.08
C LEU A 464 18.88 38.50 2.18
N LYS A 465 17.58 38.56 2.47
CA LYS A 465 16.82 39.82 2.54
C LYS A 465 17.22 40.70 3.74
N THR A 466 17.50 40.08 4.88
CA THR A 466 17.83 40.74 6.14
C THR A 466 19.15 41.53 6.11
N PRO A 467 20.32 40.94 5.76
CA PRO A 467 21.57 41.68 5.69
C PRO A 467 21.53 42.78 4.64
N LEU A 468 20.76 42.55 3.56
CA LEU A 468 20.58 43.53 2.51
C LEU A 468 19.78 44.76 2.94
N HIS A 469 18.71 44.59 3.74
CA HIS A 469 18.02 45.71 4.38
C HIS A 469 18.94 46.46 5.35
N GLY A 470 19.81 45.74 6.07
CA GLY A 470 20.86 46.34 6.88
C GLY A 470 21.77 47.26 6.07
N ILE A 471 22.30 46.78 4.93
CA ILE A 471 23.16 47.57 4.03
C ILE A 471 22.42 48.79 3.48
N MET A 472 21.17 48.64 3.04
CA MET A 472 20.36 49.75 2.54
C MET A 472 20.11 50.82 3.61
N ASN A 473 19.76 50.41 4.83
CA ASN A 473 19.46 51.34 5.92
C ASN A 473 20.72 52.05 6.42
N MET A 474 21.85 51.34 6.55
CA MET A 474 23.13 51.96 6.92
C MET A 474 23.60 52.97 5.87
N ALA A 475 23.50 52.62 4.58
CA ALA A 475 23.84 53.54 3.50
C ALA A 475 22.90 54.77 3.49
N ALA A 476 21.59 54.56 3.69
CA ALA A 476 20.61 55.64 3.75
C ALA A 476 20.84 56.58 4.95
N HIS A 477 21.14 56.01 6.12
CA HIS A 477 21.41 56.75 7.35
C HIS A 477 22.67 57.61 7.22
N LEU A 478 23.76 57.03 6.69
CA LEU A 478 25.02 57.76 6.43
C LEU A 478 24.86 58.87 5.37
N LEU A 479 23.92 58.70 4.43
CA LEU A 479 23.58 59.75 3.46
C LEU A 479 22.71 60.87 4.06
N GLN A 480 22.01 60.62 5.18
CA GLN A 480 21.09 61.58 5.82
C GLN A 480 21.71 62.36 7.00
N GLU A 481 22.60 61.76 7.79
CA GLU A 481 23.06 62.37 9.05
C GLU A 481 24.09 63.50 8.89
N GLU A 482 24.96 63.51 7.87
CA GLU A 482 25.95 64.59 7.71
C GLU A 482 26.15 65.03 6.24
N PRO A 483 25.38 66.02 5.77
CA PRO A 483 25.49 66.56 4.42
C PRO A 483 26.88 67.13 4.07
N ASP A 484 27.71 67.52 5.04
CA ASP A 484 29.00 68.20 4.78
C ASP A 484 30.25 67.39 5.17
N ALA A 485 30.11 66.19 5.77
CA ALA A 485 31.26 65.41 6.25
C ALA A 485 31.94 64.52 5.20
N PHE A 486 31.24 64.22 4.10
CA PHE A 486 31.74 63.33 3.05
C PHE A 486 32.20 64.09 1.81
N LYS A 487 33.40 63.76 1.32
CA LYS A 487 33.87 64.19 -0.01
C LYS A 487 32.85 63.76 -1.09
N PRO A 488 32.69 64.53 -2.19
CA PRO A 488 31.73 64.21 -3.26
C PRO A 488 31.86 62.78 -3.82
N GLU A 489 33.09 62.26 -3.89
CA GLU A 489 33.39 60.89 -4.32
C GLU A 489 32.86 59.83 -3.34
N ASN A 490 32.94 60.08 -2.02
CA ASN A 490 32.45 59.15 -1.00
C ASN A 490 30.91 59.08 -0.98
N LYS A 491 30.23 60.21 -1.21
CA LYS A 491 28.77 60.22 -1.40
C LYS A 491 28.35 59.41 -2.61
N ARG A 492 29.11 59.53 -3.72
CA ARG A 492 28.85 58.75 -4.94
C ARG A 492 29.02 57.25 -4.71
N HIS A 493 30.02 56.84 -3.92
CA HIS A 493 30.20 55.44 -3.52
C HIS A 493 29.07 54.93 -2.61
N LEU A 494 28.63 55.71 -1.62
CA LEU A 494 27.51 55.34 -0.74
C LEU A 494 26.19 55.20 -1.51
N TRP A 495 25.92 56.12 -2.44
CA TRP A 495 24.77 56.03 -3.33
C TRP A 495 24.82 54.78 -4.21
N MET A 496 26.01 54.43 -4.73
CA MET A 496 26.21 53.22 -5.52
C MET A 496 26.01 51.94 -4.70
N ILE A 497 26.42 51.93 -3.42
CA ILE A 497 26.16 50.81 -2.49
C ILE A 497 24.66 50.67 -2.23
N GLN A 498 23.96 51.79 -1.98
CA GLN A 498 22.51 51.80 -1.75
C GLN A 498 21.75 51.28 -2.98
N ASP A 499 22.06 51.79 -4.17
CA ASP A 499 21.47 51.37 -5.44
C ASP A 499 21.74 49.88 -5.73
N THR A 500 22.97 49.41 -5.51
CA THR A 500 23.33 47.99 -5.70
C THR A 500 22.59 47.08 -4.71
N ALA A 501 22.44 47.50 -3.46
CA ALA A 501 21.70 46.75 -2.45
C ALA A 501 20.20 46.72 -2.75
N GLN A 502 19.62 47.81 -3.25
CA GLN A 502 18.23 47.88 -3.67
C GLN A 502 17.96 46.97 -4.87
N LYS A 503 18.88 46.92 -5.84
CA LYS A 503 18.81 46.00 -6.98
C LYS A 503 18.86 44.53 -6.55
N LEU A 504 19.76 44.16 -5.65
CA LEU A 504 19.81 42.79 -5.14
C LEU A 504 18.50 42.40 -4.40
N SER A 505 17.83 43.38 -3.78
CA SER A 505 16.61 43.16 -2.99
C SER A 505 15.43 42.83 -3.88
N LEU A 506 15.33 43.54 -5.00
CA LEU A 506 14.37 43.26 -6.06
C LEU A 506 14.61 41.87 -6.67
N LEU A 507 15.87 41.50 -6.92
CA LEU A 507 16.21 40.19 -7.47
C LEU A 507 15.89 39.02 -6.53
N VAL A 508 16.18 39.17 -5.24
CA VAL A 508 15.79 38.19 -4.21
C VAL A 508 14.27 38.07 -4.13
N ARG A 509 13.54 39.20 -4.25
CA ARG A 509 12.08 39.22 -4.27
C ARG A 509 11.51 38.50 -5.49
N ASP A 510 12.06 38.75 -6.68
CA ASP A 510 11.64 38.08 -7.92
C ASP A 510 11.89 36.56 -7.87
N LEU A 511 12.99 36.13 -7.25
CA LEU A 511 13.28 34.70 -7.03
C LEU A 511 12.26 34.03 -6.09
N ILE A 512 11.85 34.74 -5.04
CA ILE A 512 10.79 34.28 -4.11
C ILE A 512 9.45 34.18 -4.85
N ASP A 513 9.08 35.21 -5.61
CA ASP A 513 7.82 35.22 -6.36
C ASP A 513 7.79 34.04 -7.36
N LEU A 514 8.91 33.71 -7.99
CA LEU A 514 9.03 32.52 -8.86
C LEU A 514 8.92 31.19 -8.10
N ALA A 515 9.51 31.09 -6.91
CA ALA A 515 9.39 29.90 -6.06
C ALA A 515 7.94 29.65 -5.62
N ARG A 516 7.21 30.72 -5.27
CA ARG A 516 5.77 30.67 -4.94
C ARG A 516 4.91 30.32 -6.15
N LEU A 517 5.29 30.82 -7.33
CA LEU A 517 4.55 30.57 -8.56
C LEU A 517 4.54 29.09 -8.98
N LYS A 518 5.62 28.35 -8.74
CA LYS A 518 5.69 26.90 -9.01
C LYS A 518 4.74 26.06 -8.15
N HIS A 519 4.29 26.59 -7.02
CA HIS A 519 3.45 25.90 -6.05
C HIS A 519 1.97 26.33 -6.12
N ASP A 520 1.61 27.21 -7.08
CA ASP A 520 0.29 27.83 -7.18
C ASP A 520 -0.12 28.66 -5.95
N ASP A 521 0.85 29.04 -5.12
CA ASP A 521 0.66 29.82 -3.89
C ASP A 521 0.53 31.33 -4.15
N LEU A 522 0.66 31.77 -5.41
CA LEU A 522 0.49 33.18 -5.78
C LEU A 522 -1.00 33.51 -5.93
N GLN A 523 -1.63 33.91 -4.83
CA GLN A 523 -2.99 34.45 -4.85
C GLN A 523 -2.96 35.87 -5.43
N LEU A 524 -3.78 36.12 -6.45
CA LEU A 524 -4.02 37.45 -7.02
C LEU A 524 -5.32 38.00 -6.43
N GLU A 525 -5.33 39.27 -6.09
CA GLU A 525 -6.52 39.99 -5.61
C GLU A 525 -7.02 40.94 -6.71
N PRO A 526 -7.80 40.45 -7.69
CA PRO A 526 -8.29 41.28 -8.78
C PRO A 526 -9.27 42.33 -8.27
N VAL A 527 -8.91 43.61 -8.40
CA VAL A 527 -9.75 44.77 -8.09
C VAL A 527 -9.93 45.65 -9.33
N PRO A 528 -11.00 46.47 -9.41
CA PRO A 528 -11.11 47.49 -10.45
C PRO A 528 -10.00 48.54 -10.31
N VAL A 529 -9.08 48.60 -11.28
CA VAL A 529 -7.96 49.56 -11.32
C VAL A 529 -8.12 50.52 -12.49
N ASP A 530 -7.98 51.82 -12.21
CA ASP A 530 -7.91 52.88 -13.21
C ASP A 530 -6.54 52.85 -13.90
N LEU A 531 -6.53 52.46 -15.18
CA LEU A 531 -5.30 52.32 -15.95
C LEU A 531 -4.56 53.63 -16.17
N ARG A 532 -5.28 54.77 -16.21
CA ARG A 532 -4.65 56.08 -16.37
C ARG A 532 -3.83 56.44 -15.14
N THR A 533 -4.41 56.25 -13.97
CA THR A 533 -3.76 56.48 -12.67
C THR A 533 -2.57 55.55 -12.48
N ALA A 534 -2.73 54.26 -12.79
CA ALA A 534 -1.64 53.28 -12.68
C ALA A 534 -0.45 53.59 -13.61
N ALA A 535 -0.72 54.00 -14.85
CA ALA A 535 0.31 54.41 -15.81
C ALA A 535 1.01 55.70 -15.38
N GLU A 536 0.27 56.70 -14.89
CA GLU A 536 0.83 57.97 -14.41
C GLU A 536 1.80 57.74 -13.24
N LEU A 537 1.38 56.95 -12.24
CA LEU A 537 2.21 56.63 -11.07
C LEU A 537 3.50 55.90 -11.47
N ALA A 538 3.43 54.98 -12.43
CA ALA A 538 4.60 54.26 -12.93
C ALA A 538 5.58 55.20 -13.68
N LEU A 539 5.06 56.11 -14.51
CA LEU A 539 5.87 57.09 -15.23
C LEU A 539 6.49 58.14 -14.29
N GLU A 540 5.75 58.60 -13.28
CA GLU A 540 6.26 59.53 -12.27
C GLU A 540 7.39 58.91 -11.44
N LEU A 541 7.22 57.66 -11.00
CA LEU A 541 8.23 56.93 -10.23
C LEU A 541 9.55 56.81 -11.01
N LEU A 542 9.46 56.50 -12.31
CA LEU A 542 10.62 56.29 -13.18
C LEU A 542 11.18 57.58 -13.79
N ARG A 543 10.55 58.74 -13.57
CA ARG A 543 10.98 60.03 -14.10
C ARG A 543 12.40 60.40 -13.65
N PHE A 544 12.75 60.03 -12.43
CA PHE A 544 14.07 60.31 -11.85
C PHE A 544 15.20 59.45 -12.45
N GLU A 545 14.88 58.29 -13.03
CA GLU A 545 15.87 57.40 -13.65
C GLU A 545 16.31 57.83 -15.05
N LEU A 546 15.63 58.82 -15.64
CA LEU A 546 16.03 59.40 -16.92
C LEU A 546 17.42 60.03 -16.87
N GLY A 547 17.92 60.44 -15.70
CA GLY A 547 19.33 60.82 -15.50
C GLY A 547 19.85 61.91 -16.45
N GLY A 548 18.97 62.79 -16.95
CA GLY A 548 19.31 63.82 -17.95
C GLY A 548 19.25 63.39 -19.42
N LYS A 549 18.78 62.18 -19.74
CA LYS A 549 18.50 61.75 -21.12
C LYS A 549 17.41 62.65 -21.75
N PRO A 550 17.53 63.06 -23.02
CA PRO A 550 16.51 63.84 -23.73
C PRO A 550 15.35 62.93 -24.20
N VAL A 551 14.65 62.31 -23.25
CA VAL A 551 13.51 61.41 -23.49
C VAL A 551 12.27 61.97 -22.81
N ARG A 552 11.17 62.10 -23.56
CA ARG A 552 9.86 62.55 -23.05
C ARG A 552 9.03 61.35 -22.60
N LEU A 553 8.49 61.42 -21.39
CA LEU A 553 7.51 60.45 -20.89
C LEU A 553 6.09 60.98 -21.18
N GLU A 554 5.29 60.22 -21.92
CA GLU A 554 3.95 60.63 -22.37
C GLU A 554 2.89 59.61 -21.90
N ASN A 555 1.95 60.05 -21.07
CA ASN A 555 0.77 59.25 -20.72
C ASN A 555 -0.42 59.65 -21.61
N HIS A 556 -0.77 58.78 -22.57
CA HIS A 556 -1.87 58.98 -23.52
C HIS A 556 -3.02 57.98 -23.24
N VAL A 557 -3.17 57.53 -21.99
CA VAL A 557 -4.30 56.69 -21.59
C VAL A 557 -5.55 57.56 -21.40
N GLU A 558 -6.66 57.18 -22.05
CA GLU A 558 -7.95 57.87 -21.92
C GLU A 558 -8.50 57.77 -20.48
N ALA A 559 -9.17 58.83 -20.02
CA ALA A 559 -9.78 58.84 -18.69
C ALA A 559 -10.96 57.85 -18.61
N GLY A 560 -11.06 57.10 -17.52
CA GLY A 560 -12.21 56.22 -17.26
C GLY A 560 -12.10 54.80 -17.82
N LEU A 561 -10.90 54.36 -18.20
CA LEU A 561 -10.64 52.97 -18.60
C LEU A 561 -10.22 52.12 -17.38
N TRP A 562 -11.10 51.21 -16.95
CA TRP A 562 -10.89 50.36 -15.77
C TRP A 562 -10.65 48.91 -16.16
N ALA A 563 -9.59 48.31 -15.63
CA ALA A 563 -9.30 46.88 -15.80
C ALA A 563 -9.45 46.13 -14.47
N LEU A 564 -9.85 44.88 -14.54
CA LEU A 564 -9.85 43.97 -13.39
C LEU A 564 -8.44 43.38 -13.24
N ALA A 565 -7.68 43.84 -12.25
CA ALA A 565 -6.29 43.45 -12.04
C ALA A 565 -5.89 43.57 -10.56
N ASP A 566 -4.84 42.87 -10.16
CA ASP A 566 -4.17 43.17 -8.88
C ASP A 566 -3.36 44.45 -9.06
N GLU A 567 -3.66 45.50 -8.29
CA GLU A 567 -3.05 46.83 -8.43
C GLU A 567 -1.52 46.79 -8.27
N ASN A 568 -1.02 46.00 -7.31
CA ASN A 568 0.41 45.91 -7.03
C ASN A 568 1.14 45.15 -8.14
N ARG A 569 0.54 44.06 -8.65
CA ARG A 569 1.12 43.27 -9.76
C ARG A 569 1.04 43.99 -11.09
N LEU A 570 -0.04 44.73 -11.34
CA LEU A 570 -0.15 45.60 -12.51
C LEU A 570 0.92 46.70 -12.49
N ARG A 571 1.14 47.35 -11.34
CA ARG A 571 2.22 48.33 -11.19
C ARG A 571 3.59 47.70 -11.45
N GLN A 572 3.81 46.46 -11.02
CA GLN A 572 5.05 45.71 -11.29
C GLN A 572 5.25 45.44 -12.79
N VAL A 573 4.19 45.03 -13.51
CA VAL A 573 4.22 44.84 -14.97
C VAL A 573 4.55 46.16 -15.69
N LEU A 574 3.84 47.24 -15.35
CA LEU A 574 4.07 48.57 -15.93
C LEU A 574 5.49 49.08 -15.65
N TYR A 575 5.95 48.94 -14.41
CA TYR A 575 7.32 49.30 -14.02
C TYR A 575 8.33 48.54 -14.87
N ASN A 576 8.23 47.22 -14.99
CA ASN A 576 9.19 46.39 -15.73
C ASN A 576 9.25 46.76 -17.21
N VAL A 577 8.10 47.00 -17.85
CA VAL A 577 8.03 47.33 -19.27
C VAL A 577 8.54 48.76 -19.54
N ILE A 578 8.14 49.74 -18.72
CA ILE A 578 8.57 51.15 -18.87
C ILE A 578 10.06 51.31 -18.52
N HIS A 579 10.53 50.67 -17.45
CA HIS A 579 11.93 50.67 -17.07
C HIS A 579 12.80 50.05 -18.18
N ASN A 580 12.34 48.98 -18.82
CA ASN A 580 13.02 48.40 -19.98
C ASN A 580 13.08 49.39 -21.16
N ALA A 581 12.00 50.12 -21.43
CA ALA A 581 12.00 51.18 -22.44
C ALA A 581 13.02 52.30 -22.10
N ILE A 582 13.02 52.84 -20.88
CA ILE A 582 13.95 53.90 -20.42
C ILE A 582 15.41 53.47 -20.59
N LYS A 583 15.71 52.20 -20.33
CA LYS A 583 17.04 51.64 -20.44
C LYS A 583 17.53 51.57 -21.89
N HIS A 584 16.65 51.23 -22.84
CA HIS A 584 16.99 51.01 -24.25
C HIS A 584 16.72 52.21 -25.18
N THR A 585 16.11 53.29 -24.65
CA THR A 585 15.95 54.56 -25.36
C THR A 585 17.02 55.57 -24.95
N GLY A 586 17.77 56.09 -25.94
CA GLY A 586 18.78 57.14 -25.72
C GLY A 586 18.24 58.56 -25.83
N SER A 587 17.29 58.79 -26.74
CA SER A 587 16.65 60.09 -27.02
C SER A 587 15.29 59.86 -27.69
N GLY A 588 14.32 60.74 -27.48
CA GLY A 588 13.01 60.67 -28.13
C GLY A 588 11.84 60.62 -27.14
N PHE A 589 10.97 59.62 -27.23
CA PHE A 589 9.83 59.49 -26.31
C PHE A 589 9.58 58.04 -25.87
N ILE A 590 8.93 57.93 -24.72
CA ILE A 590 8.31 56.70 -24.23
C ILE A 590 6.86 57.04 -23.95
N ARG A 591 5.95 56.38 -24.67
CA ARG A 591 4.52 56.66 -24.64
C ARG A 591 3.77 55.44 -24.14
N VAL A 592 2.92 55.65 -23.13
CA VAL A 592 1.94 54.65 -22.69
C VAL A 592 0.59 55.03 -23.28
N THR A 593 -0.03 54.08 -23.98
CA THR A 593 -1.40 54.20 -24.51
C THR A 593 -2.21 53.05 -23.97
N ALA A 594 -3.51 53.25 -23.76
CA ALA A 594 -4.41 52.14 -23.52
C ALA A 594 -5.74 52.37 -24.24
N GLY A 595 -6.31 51.30 -24.75
CA GLY A 595 -7.60 51.31 -25.44
C GLY A 595 -8.41 50.05 -25.13
N GLN A 596 -9.64 50.00 -25.63
CA GLN A 596 -10.51 48.84 -25.50
C GLN A 596 -10.57 48.09 -26.84
N ALA A 597 -10.30 46.79 -26.82
CA ALA A 597 -10.48 45.92 -27.97
C ALA A 597 -11.01 44.54 -27.53
N ALA A 598 -12.06 44.04 -28.19
CA ALA A 598 -12.62 42.71 -27.96
C ALA A 598 -12.93 42.35 -26.48
N GLY A 599 -13.39 43.32 -25.68
CA GLY A 599 -13.70 43.10 -24.26
C GLY A 599 -12.50 43.07 -23.33
N LEU A 600 -11.29 43.39 -23.83
CA LEU A 600 -10.06 43.53 -23.06
C LEU A 600 -9.53 44.96 -23.13
N ALA A 601 -8.87 45.40 -22.06
CA ALA A 601 -8.09 46.62 -22.02
C ALA A 601 -6.73 46.29 -22.60
N VAL A 602 -6.34 46.99 -23.65
CA VAL A 602 -5.08 46.79 -24.36
C VAL A 602 -4.16 47.95 -23.99
N ILE A 603 -3.09 47.66 -23.24
CA ILE A 603 -2.10 48.64 -22.80
C ILE A 603 -0.85 48.46 -23.65
N SER A 604 -0.39 49.52 -24.30
CA SER A 604 0.80 49.54 -25.13
C SER A 604 1.81 50.55 -24.61
N VAL A 605 3.05 50.10 -24.40
CA VAL A 605 4.21 50.93 -24.09
C VAL A 605 5.09 50.97 -25.32
N GLU A 606 5.29 52.17 -25.86
CA GLU A 606 6.06 52.42 -27.08
C GLU A 606 7.26 53.29 -26.79
N ASP A 607 8.42 52.93 -27.35
CA ASP A 607 9.66 53.66 -27.20
C ASP A 607 10.38 53.84 -28.54
N THR A 608 11.16 54.90 -28.67
CA THR A 608 11.98 55.21 -29.86
C THR A 608 13.44 54.73 -29.71
N GLY A 609 13.65 53.61 -29.03
CA GLY A 609 14.96 53.05 -28.70
C GLY A 609 15.56 52.15 -29.79
N SER A 610 16.49 51.29 -29.39
CA SER A 610 17.30 50.48 -30.32
C SER A 610 16.54 49.41 -31.10
N GLY A 611 15.29 49.11 -30.74
CA GLY A 611 14.51 48.01 -31.32
C GLY A 611 15.04 46.61 -30.96
N ILE A 612 14.26 45.59 -31.33
CA ILE A 612 14.46 44.16 -31.08
C ILE A 612 14.32 43.41 -32.40
N VAL A 613 15.30 42.56 -32.73
CA VAL A 613 15.25 41.71 -33.94
C VAL A 613 14.11 40.70 -33.87
N GLN A 614 13.48 40.40 -35.02
CA GLN A 614 12.27 39.57 -35.11
C GLN A 614 12.42 38.17 -34.47
N GLU A 615 13.59 37.55 -34.64
CA GLU A 615 13.92 36.25 -34.05
C GLU A 615 13.87 36.23 -32.51
N ARG A 616 13.92 37.42 -31.89
CA ARG A 616 13.92 37.57 -30.43
C ARG A 616 12.56 37.98 -29.85
N HIS A 617 11.53 38.21 -30.66
CA HIS A 617 10.24 38.74 -30.17
C HIS A 617 9.53 37.78 -29.21
N GLU A 618 9.62 36.47 -29.43
CA GLU A 618 9.05 35.47 -28.50
C GLU A 618 10.00 35.09 -27.36
N THR A 619 11.31 35.03 -27.64
CA THR A 619 12.32 34.52 -26.70
C THR A 619 12.70 35.51 -25.60
N ILE A 620 12.49 36.81 -25.77
CA ILE A 620 12.70 37.82 -24.71
C ILE A 620 11.80 37.63 -23.49
N PHE A 621 10.72 36.86 -23.62
CA PHE A 621 9.83 36.50 -22.52
C PHE A 621 10.17 35.15 -21.89
N ASN A 622 11.22 34.44 -22.34
CA ASN A 622 11.66 33.17 -21.76
C ASN A 622 12.55 33.37 -20.53
N TYR A 623 12.57 32.34 -19.67
CA TYR A 623 13.39 32.33 -18.46
C TYR A 623 14.90 32.30 -18.79
N LEU A 624 15.65 33.30 -18.32
CA LEU A 624 17.13 33.41 -18.38
C LEU A 624 17.76 33.62 -19.78
N GLU A 625 17.01 33.92 -20.85
CA GLU A 625 17.64 34.25 -22.14
C GLU A 625 18.14 35.70 -22.19
N ARG A 626 19.47 35.88 -22.10
CA ARG A 626 20.18 37.09 -22.55
C ARG A 626 20.78 36.82 -23.93
N GLY A 627 20.62 37.77 -24.84
CA GLY A 627 21.24 37.71 -26.17
C GLY A 627 22.75 37.52 -26.06
N HIS A 628 23.21 36.31 -26.39
CA HIS A 628 24.63 36.05 -26.65
C HIS A 628 25.00 36.82 -27.92
N GLU A 629 25.60 38.01 -27.78
CA GLU A 629 26.65 38.57 -28.63
C GLU A 629 26.84 40.11 -28.46
N ARG A 630 28.10 40.50 -28.14
CA ARG A 630 28.78 41.84 -28.25
C ARG A 630 28.75 42.81 -27.04
N PRO A 631 29.66 43.82 -27.01
CA PRO A 631 31.04 43.76 -26.51
C PRO A 631 31.22 44.55 -25.20
N ALA A 632 32.34 44.31 -24.52
CA ALA A 632 32.68 44.89 -23.21
C ALA A 632 32.60 46.43 -23.17
N GLY A 633 31.85 46.99 -22.21
CA GLY A 633 31.94 48.41 -21.87
C GLY A 633 30.70 49.12 -21.29
N ARG A 634 29.55 48.48 -21.09
CA ARG A 634 28.39 49.11 -20.41
C ARG A 634 27.77 48.16 -19.37
N ASP A 635 27.60 48.67 -18.15
CA ASP A 635 27.14 47.96 -16.94
C ASP A 635 25.68 47.49 -17.04
N ASP A 636 25.52 46.39 -17.77
CA ASP A 636 24.28 45.71 -18.18
C ASP A 636 23.57 44.82 -17.10
N THR A 637 23.36 45.23 -15.84
CA THR A 637 23.22 44.31 -14.68
C THR A 637 21.83 43.72 -14.35
N GLY A 638 20.96 43.40 -15.33
CA GLY A 638 19.62 42.81 -15.07
C GLY A 638 19.53 41.29 -15.33
N LEU A 639 19.06 40.46 -14.38
CA LEU A 639 18.97 38.96 -14.47
C LEU A 639 18.08 38.38 -15.59
N GLY A 640 17.39 39.21 -16.38
CA GLY A 640 16.52 38.75 -17.48
C GLY A 640 15.18 38.16 -17.03
N VAL A 641 14.83 38.32 -15.75
CA VAL A 641 13.62 37.72 -15.13
C VAL A 641 12.39 38.63 -15.26
N GLY A 642 12.57 39.95 -15.43
CA GLY A 642 11.48 40.94 -15.38
C GLY A 642 10.40 40.79 -16.47
N LEU A 643 10.78 40.55 -17.73
CA LEU A 643 9.80 40.35 -18.82
C LEU A 643 9.12 38.98 -18.72
N TYR A 644 9.84 37.92 -18.33
CA TYR A 644 9.26 36.61 -18.02
C TYR A 644 8.20 36.72 -16.91
N MET A 645 8.53 37.36 -15.78
CA MET A 645 7.56 37.59 -14.70
C MET A 645 6.37 38.43 -15.14
N SER A 646 6.59 39.44 -15.98
CA SER A 646 5.51 40.26 -16.52
C SER A 646 4.54 39.43 -17.37
N ARG A 647 5.04 38.49 -18.17
CA ARG A 647 4.22 37.54 -18.93
C ARG A 647 3.39 36.65 -18.04
N VAL A 648 4.01 36.02 -17.05
CA VAL A 648 3.31 35.10 -16.16
C VAL A 648 2.24 35.84 -15.33
N LEU A 649 2.52 37.04 -14.84
CA LEU A 649 1.56 37.86 -14.10
C LEU A 649 0.37 38.28 -14.98
N VAL A 650 0.62 38.73 -16.21
CA VAL A 650 -0.45 39.11 -17.15
C VAL A 650 -1.30 37.90 -17.52
N GLU A 651 -0.70 36.74 -17.80
CA GLU A 651 -1.43 35.50 -18.11
C GLU A 651 -2.31 35.04 -16.94
N ARG A 652 -1.82 35.13 -15.69
CA ARG A 652 -2.60 34.82 -14.48
C ARG A 652 -3.72 35.82 -14.20
N MET A 653 -3.56 37.09 -14.62
CA MET A 653 -4.62 38.10 -14.59
C MET A 653 -5.62 37.95 -15.75
N GLY A 654 -5.53 36.90 -16.57
CA GLY A 654 -6.45 36.63 -17.68
C GLY A 654 -6.13 37.39 -18.97
N GLY A 655 -4.89 37.86 -19.10
CA GLY A 655 -4.39 38.64 -20.22
C GLY A 655 -3.30 37.95 -21.05
N THR A 656 -2.74 38.67 -22.01
CA THR A 656 -1.58 38.24 -22.82
C THR A 656 -0.62 39.39 -23.03
N ILE A 657 0.69 39.15 -23.07
CA ILE A 657 1.73 40.15 -23.42
C ILE A 657 2.50 39.72 -24.67
N ALA A 658 2.79 40.67 -25.56
CA ALA A 658 3.54 40.44 -26.78
C ALA A 658 4.26 41.71 -27.27
N VAL A 659 5.24 41.54 -28.16
CA VAL A 659 5.78 42.65 -28.96
C VAL A 659 4.81 42.92 -30.10
N ALA A 660 4.18 44.10 -30.13
CA ALA A 660 3.26 44.49 -31.20
C ALA A 660 4.01 44.86 -32.48
N TRP A 661 5.14 45.57 -32.34
CA TRP A 661 6.13 45.76 -33.40
C TRP A 661 7.47 46.15 -32.77
N SER A 662 8.56 45.85 -33.47
CA SER A 662 9.88 46.36 -33.12
C SER A 662 10.78 46.30 -34.34
N GLU A 663 11.48 47.40 -34.61
CA GLU A 663 12.40 47.52 -35.74
C GLU A 663 13.75 48.06 -35.23
N PRO A 664 14.89 47.41 -35.56
CA PRO A 664 16.20 47.87 -35.11
C PRO A 664 16.47 49.33 -35.47
N GLY A 665 16.70 50.17 -34.46
CA GLY A 665 16.96 51.60 -34.58
C GLY A 665 15.73 52.50 -34.73
N ALA A 666 14.51 51.94 -34.87
CA ALA A 666 13.27 52.72 -34.97
C ALA A 666 12.45 52.72 -33.66
N GLY A 667 12.54 51.65 -32.86
CA GLY A 667 11.85 51.56 -31.57
C GLY A 667 11.21 50.20 -31.28
N THR A 668 10.48 50.12 -30.17
CA THR A 668 9.71 48.93 -29.77
C THR A 668 8.35 49.33 -29.23
N ARG A 669 7.31 48.57 -29.56
CA ARG A 669 6.02 48.63 -28.87
C ARG A 669 5.69 47.28 -28.24
N ILE A 670 5.65 47.23 -26.92
CA ILE A 670 5.18 46.07 -26.16
C ILE A 670 3.73 46.32 -25.78
N THR A 671 2.88 45.31 -25.98
CA THR A 671 1.44 45.39 -25.68
C THR A 671 1.03 44.25 -24.77
N PHE A 672 0.27 44.56 -23.73
CA PHE A 672 -0.38 43.56 -22.90
C PHE A 672 -1.87 43.83 -22.71
N THR A 673 -2.64 42.78 -22.47
CA THR A 673 -4.10 42.84 -22.34
C THR A 673 -4.54 42.50 -20.92
N LEU A 674 -5.66 43.06 -20.45
CA LEU A 674 -6.31 42.72 -19.18
C LEU A 674 -7.83 42.69 -19.34
N PRO A 675 -8.57 41.90 -18.54
CA PRO A 675 -10.03 41.91 -18.56
C PRO A 675 -10.60 43.30 -18.24
N LEU A 676 -11.50 43.82 -19.07
CA LEU A 676 -12.21 45.05 -18.78
C LEU A 676 -13.29 44.82 -17.73
N THR A 677 -13.50 45.83 -16.88
CA THR A 677 -14.71 45.91 -16.07
C THR A 677 -15.60 47.04 -16.58
N ALA A 678 -16.89 46.78 -16.73
CA ALA A 678 -17.86 47.83 -17.07
C ALA A 678 -17.90 48.83 -15.90
N GLY A 679 -17.71 50.12 -16.21
CA GLY A 679 -17.52 51.18 -15.23
C GLY A 679 -18.62 51.27 -14.16
N VAL A 680 -18.19 51.60 -12.95
CA VAL A 680 -19.07 52.12 -11.89
C VAL A 680 -19.75 53.38 -12.43
N ALA A 681 -21.02 53.27 -12.83
CA ALA A 681 -21.82 54.42 -13.22
C ALA A 681 -22.15 55.28 -11.99
N THR A 682 -21.66 56.52 -12.01
CA THR A 682 -22.18 57.74 -11.37
C THR A 682 -23.35 57.58 -10.37
N ALA A 683 -23.08 57.92 -9.10
CA ALA A 683 -24.09 58.45 -8.18
C ALA A 683 -23.67 59.84 -7.69
N GLY A 684 -24.10 60.88 -8.42
CA GLY A 684 -24.49 62.18 -7.85
C GLY A 684 -23.45 63.30 -7.81
N GLU A 685 -23.25 64.00 -8.93
CA GLU A 685 -23.02 65.45 -8.88
C GLU A 685 -24.35 66.19 -9.12
N SER A 686 -24.89 66.81 -8.07
CA SER A 686 -25.73 68.01 -8.15
C SER A 686 -25.89 68.61 -6.76
N GLY A 687 -25.27 69.77 -6.53
CA GLY A 687 -25.63 70.64 -5.41
C GLY A 687 -24.46 71.30 -4.68
N GLY A 688 -24.02 72.46 -5.18
CA GLY A 688 -23.69 73.64 -4.38
C GLY A 688 -22.55 73.57 -3.35
N ARG A 689 -21.57 74.47 -3.54
CA ARG A 689 -20.67 74.95 -2.47
C ARG A 689 -21.39 75.10 -1.12
N GLN A 690 -21.03 74.27 -0.15
CA GLN A 690 -21.12 74.61 1.26
C GLN A 690 -20.07 73.82 2.05
N ALA A 691 -19.48 74.52 3.02
CA ALA A 691 -18.33 74.12 3.81
C ALA A 691 -18.42 72.69 4.33
N LEU A 692 -17.26 72.02 4.35
CA LEU A 692 -17.01 70.76 5.06
C LEU A 692 -17.73 70.79 6.42
N PRO A 693 -18.70 69.90 6.67
CA PRO A 693 -19.14 69.64 8.03
C PRO A 693 -17.99 68.87 8.68
N GLN A 694 -17.23 69.55 9.53
CA GLN A 694 -16.59 68.90 10.67
C GLN A 694 -17.66 68.04 11.34
N ARG A 695 -17.46 66.73 11.37
CA ARG A 695 -18.33 65.78 12.06
C ARG A 695 -17.47 64.73 12.77
N PRO A 696 -17.93 64.26 13.92
CA PRO A 696 -17.44 64.77 15.19
C PRO A 696 -16.53 63.75 15.86
N TYR A 697 -15.74 64.25 16.82
CA TYR A 697 -15.28 63.49 17.97
C TYR A 697 -16.46 62.70 18.55
N VAL A 698 -16.45 61.37 18.45
CA VAL A 698 -17.44 60.51 19.11
C VAL A 698 -16.72 59.68 20.15
N ASP A 699 -16.92 60.10 21.39
CA ASP A 699 -16.71 59.30 22.59
C ASP A 699 -17.52 57.99 22.56
N SER A 700 -16.90 56.94 23.09
CA SER A 700 -17.49 55.71 23.63
C SER A 700 -18.20 54.72 22.67
N VAL A 701 -17.41 54.03 21.85
CA VAL A 701 -17.74 52.63 21.50
C VAL A 701 -17.54 51.78 22.77
N PRO A 702 -18.48 50.88 23.16
CA PRO A 702 -18.23 49.95 24.26
C PRO A 702 -16.94 49.18 23.99
N LEU A 703 -15.96 49.33 24.88
CA LEU A 703 -14.63 48.74 24.73
C LEU A 703 -14.64 47.20 24.85
N ASP A 704 -15.75 46.59 25.26
CA ASP A 704 -15.95 45.14 25.30
C ASP A 704 -17.19 44.74 24.47
N ILE A 705 -17.05 43.71 23.63
CA ILE A 705 -18.12 43.12 22.81
C ILE A 705 -18.52 41.78 23.41
N GLN A 706 -19.70 41.69 24.01
CA GLN A 706 -20.27 40.44 24.51
C GLN A 706 -21.63 40.19 23.84
N ARG A 707 -21.62 39.39 22.78
CA ARG A 707 -22.83 39.07 21.98
C ARG A 707 -23.35 37.64 22.22
N GLY A 708 -22.90 37.00 23.30
CA GLY A 708 -23.27 35.62 23.63
C GLY A 708 -22.61 34.58 22.73
N HIS A 709 -21.46 34.91 22.12
CA HIS A 709 -20.70 33.94 21.33
C HIS A 709 -20.02 32.89 22.21
N ALA A 710 -19.72 31.72 21.64
CA ALA A 710 -19.14 30.60 22.38
C ALA A 710 -17.66 30.82 22.77
N GLN A 711 -16.93 31.64 22.01
CA GLN A 711 -15.49 31.87 22.18
C GLN A 711 -15.21 33.32 22.56
N THR A 712 -14.29 33.52 23.49
CA THR A 712 -13.95 34.85 24.04
C THR A 712 -12.47 35.18 23.89
N ILE A 713 -12.14 36.33 23.30
CA ILE A 713 -10.77 36.77 23.03
C ILE A 713 -10.45 38.01 23.87
N LEU A 714 -9.31 38.00 24.56
CA LEU A 714 -8.77 39.15 25.28
C LEU A 714 -7.71 39.85 24.41
N VAL A 715 -7.89 41.15 24.15
CA VAL A 715 -6.96 42.00 23.40
C VAL A 715 -6.28 42.96 24.38
N VAL A 716 -4.94 42.99 24.37
CA VAL A 716 -4.12 43.82 25.26
C VAL A 716 -3.16 44.68 24.45
N ASP A 717 -3.35 46.01 24.47
CA ASP A 717 -2.50 46.98 23.77
C ASP A 717 -2.66 48.35 24.48
N ASP A 718 -1.59 49.12 24.64
CA ASP A 718 -1.65 50.41 25.32
C ASP A 718 -2.20 51.54 24.44
N GLU A 719 -2.19 51.35 23.11
CA GLU A 719 -2.67 52.33 22.16
C GLU A 719 -4.15 52.08 21.81
N ALA A 720 -5.03 53.03 22.14
CA ALA A 720 -6.46 52.91 21.88
C ALA A 720 -6.79 52.77 20.38
N SER A 721 -5.96 53.32 19.50
CA SER A 721 -6.04 53.18 18.04
C SER A 721 -5.89 51.72 17.60
N ASN A 722 -4.90 50.99 18.14
CA ASN A 722 -4.62 49.58 17.83
C ASN A 722 -5.76 48.68 18.33
N ILE A 723 -6.25 48.93 19.54
CA ILE A 723 -7.44 48.25 20.08
C ILE A 723 -8.64 48.46 19.17
N HIS A 724 -8.88 49.69 18.68
CA HIS A 724 -10.01 49.98 17.81
C HIS A 724 -9.93 49.24 16.46
N VAL A 725 -8.74 49.12 15.88
CA VAL A 725 -8.50 48.34 14.65
C VAL A 725 -8.79 46.86 14.88
N LEU A 726 -8.27 46.29 15.98
CA LEU A 726 -8.50 44.89 16.35
C LEU A 726 -9.96 44.60 16.67
N LEU A 727 -10.63 45.50 17.39
CA LEU A 727 -12.04 45.39 17.73
C LEU A 727 -12.93 45.47 16.48
N ASN A 728 -12.63 46.35 15.52
CA ASN A 728 -13.34 46.39 14.24
C ASN A 728 -13.15 45.10 13.42
N LEU A 729 -11.94 44.53 13.40
CA LEU A 729 -11.68 43.28 12.71
C LEU A 729 -12.41 42.09 13.35
N LEU A 730 -12.34 41.97 14.68
CA LEU A 730 -12.91 40.85 15.43
C LEU A 730 -14.44 40.96 15.62
N SER A 731 -15.00 42.17 15.63
CA SER A 731 -16.45 42.41 15.74
C SER A 731 -17.26 41.85 14.57
N ARG A 732 -16.60 41.63 13.42
CA ARG A 732 -17.19 41.00 12.22
C ARG A 732 -17.20 39.48 12.30
N GLN A 733 -16.61 38.90 13.34
CA GLN A 733 -16.49 37.48 13.56
C GLN A 733 -17.34 37.05 14.76
N PRO A 734 -17.70 35.76 14.89
CA PRO A 734 -18.53 35.26 15.99
C PRO A 734 -17.73 35.06 17.28
N TYR A 735 -17.05 36.11 17.75
CA TYR A 735 -16.24 36.10 18.98
C TYR A 735 -16.74 37.16 19.97
N ASN A 736 -16.70 36.87 21.26
CA ASN A 736 -16.72 37.91 22.27
C ASN A 736 -15.32 38.51 22.38
N VAL A 737 -15.21 39.83 22.51
CA VAL A 737 -13.93 40.54 22.59
C VAL A 737 -13.89 41.35 23.87
N ILE A 738 -12.86 41.14 24.66
CA ILE A 738 -12.57 41.91 25.87
C ILE A 738 -11.29 42.67 25.61
N THR A 739 -11.20 43.93 26.01
CA THR A 739 -10.00 44.76 25.82
C THR A 739 -9.32 45.05 27.15
N ALA A 740 -8.02 45.32 27.13
CA ALA A 740 -7.29 45.80 28.29
C ALA A 740 -6.15 46.72 27.79
N PHE A 741 -5.91 47.82 28.50
CA PHE A 741 -4.91 48.82 28.12
C PHE A 741 -3.57 48.63 28.84
N SER A 742 -3.48 47.64 29.72
CA SER A 742 -2.26 47.32 30.45
C SER A 742 -2.22 45.86 30.90
N THR A 743 -1.01 45.35 31.16
CA THR A 743 -0.79 44.03 31.78
C THR A 743 -1.54 43.85 33.09
N LYS A 744 -1.65 44.90 33.93
CA LYS A 744 -2.36 44.84 35.21
C LYS A 744 -3.86 44.65 35.01
N GLU A 745 -4.43 45.38 34.06
CA GLU A 745 -5.85 45.28 33.70
C GLU A 745 -6.17 43.91 33.07
N ALA A 746 -5.31 43.41 32.18
CA ALA A 746 -5.47 42.08 31.57
C ALA A 746 -5.53 40.96 32.63
N LEU A 747 -4.62 40.98 33.61
CA LEU A 747 -4.62 40.02 34.72
C LEU A 747 -5.85 40.16 35.63
N PHE A 748 -6.35 41.37 35.82
CA PHE A 748 -7.57 41.61 36.60
C PHE A 748 -8.81 41.06 35.87
N LYS A 749 -8.96 41.33 34.57
CA LYS A 749 -10.08 40.82 33.76
C LYS A 749 -10.08 39.28 33.64
N LEU A 750 -8.90 38.66 33.52
CA LEU A 750 -8.76 37.19 33.54
C LEU A 750 -9.21 36.53 34.85
N LYS A 751 -9.08 37.21 36.00
CA LYS A 751 -9.59 36.70 37.29
C LYS A 751 -11.10 36.79 37.40
N LEU A 752 -11.69 37.82 36.80
CA LEU A 752 -13.14 38.03 36.81
C LEU A 752 -13.88 37.13 35.80
N GLN A 753 -13.21 36.73 34.72
CA GLN A 753 -13.80 35.94 33.66
C GLN A 753 -12.96 34.70 33.35
N PRO A 754 -13.30 33.52 33.91
CA PRO A 754 -12.55 32.28 33.68
C PRO A 754 -12.74 31.66 32.28
N LYS A 755 -13.57 32.26 31.41
CA LYS A 755 -13.93 31.73 30.07
C LYS A 755 -13.18 32.41 28.91
N ILE A 756 -11.95 32.87 29.11
CA ILE A 756 -11.14 33.46 28.02
C ILE A 756 -10.47 32.34 27.22
N ASP A 757 -10.63 32.37 25.89
CA ASP A 757 -10.17 31.32 24.99
C ASP A 757 -8.87 31.62 24.26
N LEU A 758 -8.52 32.90 24.13
CA LEU A 758 -7.30 33.37 23.49
C LEU A 758 -6.91 34.74 24.06
N VAL A 759 -5.61 34.98 24.25
CA VAL A 759 -5.06 36.31 24.55
C VAL A 759 -4.25 36.81 23.36
N ILE A 760 -4.50 38.03 22.90
CA ILE A 760 -3.69 38.75 21.92
C ILE A 760 -3.06 39.92 22.67
N THR A 761 -1.73 40.03 22.71
CA THR A 761 -1.05 41.11 23.43
C THR A 761 0.05 41.75 22.60
N ASP A 762 0.17 43.07 22.64
CA ASP A 762 1.34 43.77 22.12
C ASP A 762 2.58 43.44 22.95
N VAL A 763 3.73 43.38 22.28
CA VAL A 763 5.04 43.19 22.92
C VAL A 763 5.51 44.48 23.59
N MET A 764 5.29 45.63 22.95
CA MET A 764 5.85 46.93 23.37
C MET A 764 4.80 47.80 24.07
N MET A 765 4.54 47.54 25.36
CA MET A 765 3.64 48.35 26.18
C MET A 765 4.41 49.12 27.29
N PRO A 766 3.98 50.34 27.67
CA PRO A 766 4.47 51.08 28.84
C PRO A 766 4.31 50.29 30.14
N GLU A 767 5.22 50.51 31.09
CA GLU A 767 5.32 49.82 32.41
C GLU A 767 5.71 48.33 32.39
N SER A 768 5.22 47.52 31.44
CA SER A 768 5.52 46.07 31.38
C SER A 768 5.33 45.51 29.97
N SER A 769 6.26 44.67 29.50
CA SER A 769 6.21 44.11 28.14
C SER A 769 5.22 42.96 28.00
N GLY A 770 4.73 42.72 26.78
CA GLY A 770 3.89 41.55 26.47
C GLY A 770 4.56 40.21 26.81
N PHE A 771 5.90 40.15 26.76
CA PHE A 771 6.67 38.98 27.22
C PHE A 771 6.54 38.75 28.74
N GLU A 772 6.42 39.81 29.54
CA GLU A 772 6.23 39.68 30.99
C GLU A 772 4.80 39.22 31.32
N LEU A 773 3.79 39.74 30.61
CA LEU A 773 2.41 39.25 30.71
C LEU A 773 2.34 37.76 30.36
N CYS A 774 2.96 37.35 29.25
CA CYS A 774 3.00 35.96 28.82
C CYS A 774 3.61 35.04 29.90
N ARG A 775 4.75 35.42 30.49
CA ARG A 775 5.38 34.65 31.57
C ARG A 775 4.49 34.54 32.81
N LYS A 776 3.79 35.61 33.20
CA LYS A 776 2.85 35.58 34.33
C LYS A 776 1.67 34.64 34.07
N LEU A 777 1.13 34.65 32.85
CA LEU A 777 0.03 33.76 32.47
C LEU A 777 0.45 32.29 32.45
N ARG A 778 1.68 31.98 32.04
CA ARG A 778 2.20 30.60 32.06
C ARG A 778 2.44 30.03 33.44
N GLY A 779 2.51 30.86 34.47
CA GLY A 779 2.48 30.40 35.86
C GLY A 779 1.11 29.89 36.31
N GLN A 780 0.03 30.17 35.56
CA GLN A 780 -1.35 29.86 35.95
C GLN A 780 -2.11 29.00 34.93
N TYR A 781 -1.78 29.12 33.63
CA TYR A 781 -2.46 28.43 32.54
C TYR A 781 -1.47 27.65 31.67
N SER A 782 -1.83 26.43 31.28
CA SER A 782 -1.03 25.66 30.33
C SER A 782 -1.07 26.28 28.94
N ILE A 783 -0.13 25.88 28.07
CA ILE A 783 -0.05 26.37 26.69
C ILE A 783 -1.30 26.01 25.86
N VAL A 784 -2.03 24.98 26.25
CA VAL A 784 -3.23 24.50 25.55
C VAL A 784 -4.50 25.09 26.15
N ASP A 785 -4.54 25.32 27.47
CA ASP A 785 -5.72 25.88 28.14
C ASP A 785 -5.97 27.35 27.78
N LEU A 786 -4.88 28.12 27.65
CA LEU A 786 -4.93 29.53 27.26
C LEU A 786 -3.85 29.85 26.22
N PRO A 787 -4.20 29.75 24.93
CA PRO A 787 -3.36 30.23 23.85
C PRO A 787 -3.05 31.74 23.96
N ILE A 788 -1.81 32.13 23.66
CA ILE A 788 -1.35 33.53 23.67
C ILE A 788 -0.69 33.85 22.32
N LEU A 789 -1.18 34.90 21.66
CA LEU A 789 -0.66 35.45 20.41
C LEU A 789 0.02 36.80 20.67
N LEU A 790 1.30 36.93 20.34
CA LEU A 790 2.05 38.18 20.51
C LEU A 790 2.00 39.04 19.24
N ALA A 791 1.64 40.32 19.35
CA ALA A 791 1.79 41.30 18.26
C ALA A 791 3.10 42.07 18.43
N THR A 792 3.95 42.14 17.40
CA THR A 792 5.28 42.79 17.47
C THR A 792 5.58 43.64 16.25
N VAL A 793 6.31 44.75 16.39
CA VAL A 793 6.81 45.58 15.26
C VAL A 793 8.11 45.02 14.66
N LYS A 794 8.81 44.13 15.38
CA LYS A 794 10.09 43.55 14.97
C LYS A 794 9.92 42.11 14.52
N ASP A 795 10.46 41.79 13.34
CA ASP A 795 10.48 40.44 12.74
C ASP A 795 11.88 39.80 12.82
N ALA A 796 12.68 40.17 13.84
CA ALA A 796 14.00 39.59 14.03
C ALA A 796 13.88 38.17 14.67
N PRO A 797 14.67 37.17 14.25
CA PRO A 797 14.62 35.82 14.81
C PRO A 797 14.82 35.75 16.34
N GLU A 798 15.58 36.70 16.89
CA GLU A 798 15.83 36.83 18.33
C GLU A 798 14.56 37.23 19.09
N ASP A 799 13.75 38.14 18.54
CA ASP A 799 12.48 38.59 19.15
C ASP A 799 11.43 37.48 19.11
N VAL A 800 11.43 36.67 18.04
CA VAL A 800 10.58 35.48 17.89
C VAL A 800 10.96 34.41 18.90
N ALA A 801 12.26 34.12 19.05
CA ALA A 801 12.77 33.17 20.02
C ALA A 801 12.42 33.59 21.46
N LEU A 802 12.53 34.89 21.77
CA LEU A 802 12.13 35.44 23.06
C LEU A 802 10.62 35.28 23.32
N GLY A 803 9.78 35.44 22.30
CA GLY A 803 8.33 35.20 22.41
C GLY A 803 7.97 33.76 22.75
N TYR A 804 8.57 32.80 22.08
CA TYR A 804 8.37 31.37 22.40
C TYR A 804 8.96 31.00 23.76
N GLN A 805 10.12 31.53 24.14
CA GLN A 805 10.72 31.31 25.47
C GLN A 805 9.87 31.91 26.60
N ALA A 806 9.18 33.04 26.35
CA ALA A 806 8.21 33.61 27.28
C ALA A 806 6.92 32.75 27.39
N GLY A 807 6.73 31.79 26.49
CA GLY A 807 5.64 30.82 26.46
C GLY A 807 4.48 31.18 25.55
N ALA A 808 4.64 32.09 24.59
CA ALA A 808 3.59 32.39 23.61
C ALA A 808 3.36 31.19 22.68
N ASN A 809 2.13 31.05 22.18
CA ASN A 809 1.79 29.99 21.23
C ASN A 809 2.19 30.36 19.81
N ASP A 810 2.10 31.66 19.48
CA ASP A 810 2.39 32.19 18.16
C ASP A 810 2.64 33.70 18.26
N TYR A 811 3.07 34.32 17.17
CA TYR A 811 3.25 35.76 17.04
C TYR A 811 2.78 36.29 15.68
N VAL A 812 2.56 37.60 15.61
CA VAL A 812 2.15 38.32 14.40
C VAL A 812 2.89 39.66 14.30
N THR A 813 3.38 39.99 13.11
CA THR A 813 4.14 41.23 12.88
C THR A 813 3.23 42.39 12.47
N LYS A 814 3.41 43.57 13.07
CA LYS A 814 2.73 44.82 12.73
C LYS A 814 3.49 45.49 11.56
N PRO A 815 2.83 45.98 10.50
CA PRO A 815 1.39 45.89 10.24
C PRO A 815 0.98 44.49 9.74
N PHE A 816 -0.05 43.90 10.35
CA PHE A 816 -0.60 42.61 9.94
C PHE A 816 -1.79 42.80 9.01
N SER A 817 -1.95 41.91 8.01
CA SER A 817 -3.21 41.83 7.27
C SER A 817 -4.29 41.23 8.18
N GLY A 818 -5.52 41.72 8.05
CA GLY A 818 -6.66 41.21 8.83
C GLY A 818 -6.85 39.71 8.65
N GLU A 819 -6.62 39.20 7.44
CA GLU A 819 -6.70 37.78 7.12
C GLU A 819 -5.63 36.94 7.82
N THR A 820 -4.38 37.40 7.84
CA THR A 820 -3.28 36.70 8.53
C THR A 820 -3.57 36.59 10.02
N LEU A 821 -4.05 37.67 10.64
CA LEU A 821 -4.41 37.66 12.05
C LEU A 821 -5.58 36.70 12.33
N LEU A 822 -6.64 36.76 11.51
CA LEU A 822 -7.80 35.87 11.66
C LEU A 822 -7.44 34.39 11.48
N ALA A 823 -6.58 34.05 10.52
CA ALA A 823 -6.13 32.68 10.30
C ALA A 823 -5.34 32.13 11.50
N ARG A 824 -4.47 32.96 12.12
CA ARG A 824 -3.75 32.59 13.35
C ARG A 824 -4.69 32.38 14.52
N ILE A 825 -5.66 33.29 14.72
CA ILE A 825 -6.69 33.17 15.75
C ILE A 825 -7.49 31.87 15.58
N GLN A 826 -7.99 31.61 14.37
CA GLN A 826 -8.75 30.39 14.07
C GLN A 826 -7.93 29.13 14.31
N THR A 827 -6.64 29.13 13.94
CA THR A 827 -5.74 27.99 14.16
C THR A 827 -5.55 27.71 15.65
N LEU A 828 -5.30 28.74 16.46
CA LEU A 828 -5.12 28.60 17.91
C LEU A 828 -6.40 28.13 18.62
N LEU A 829 -7.56 28.65 18.21
CA LEU A 829 -8.86 28.22 18.75
C LEU A 829 -9.22 26.80 18.31
N ALA A 830 -8.94 26.43 17.06
CA ALA A 830 -9.14 25.07 16.55
C ALA A 830 -8.23 24.06 17.26
N MET A 831 -6.96 24.41 17.50
CA MET A 831 -6.01 23.58 18.26
C MET A 831 -6.52 23.31 19.68
N LYS A 832 -6.96 24.35 20.40
CA LYS A 832 -7.56 24.20 21.74
C LYS A 832 -8.77 23.27 21.73
N THR A 833 -9.65 23.45 20.75
CA THR A 833 -10.88 22.65 20.61
C THR A 833 -10.57 21.19 20.28
N ALA A 834 -9.68 20.94 19.32
CA ALA A 834 -9.26 19.59 18.93
C ALA A 834 -8.59 18.83 20.07
N PHE A 835 -7.77 19.51 20.86
CA PHE A 835 -7.14 18.89 22.04
C PHE A 835 -8.17 18.51 23.10
N ARG A 836 -9.13 19.39 23.42
CA ARG A 836 -10.24 19.06 24.33
C ARG A 836 -11.04 17.86 23.82
N GLN A 837 -11.29 17.79 22.51
CA GLN A 837 -11.99 16.67 21.90
C GLN A 837 -11.17 15.37 21.98
N ALA A 838 -9.86 15.41 21.75
CA ALA A 838 -8.98 14.25 21.84
C ALA A 838 -8.94 13.67 23.25
N VAL A 839 -8.81 14.52 24.27
CA VAL A 839 -8.86 14.12 25.68
C VAL A 839 -10.22 13.48 26.01
N SER A 840 -11.32 14.10 25.56
CA SER A 840 -12.68 13.55 25.74
C SER A 840 -12.84 12.17 25.08
N ASN A 841 -12.35 12.01 23.85
CA ASN A 841 -12.42 10.74 23.11
C ASN A 841 -11.58 9.63 23.75
N GLU A 842 -10.40 9.96 24.28
CA GLU A 842 -9.54 9.00 25.00
C GLU A 842 -10.22 8.53 26.29
N LEU A 843 -10.83 9.45 27.04
CA LEU A 843 -11.67 9.14 28.20
C LEU A 843 -12.83 8.23 27.83
N ALA A 844 -13.56 8.52 26.74
CA ALA A 844 -14.67 7.71 26.26
C ALA A 844 -14.24 6.30 25.79
N PHE A 845 -13.06 6.17 25.16
CA PHE A 845 -12.53 4.87 24.73
C PHE A 845 -12.24 3.94 25.91
N HIS A 846 -11.64 4.46 26.98
CA HIS A 846 -11.38 3.67 28.19
C HIS A 846 -12.65 3.26 28.94
N GLN A 847 -13.77 3.93 28.68
CA GLN A 847 -15.07 3.66 29.30
C GLN A 847 -15.84 2.50 28.63
N ALA A 848 -15.50 2.11 27.38
CA ALA A 848 -16.28 1.19 26.56
C ALA A 848 -15.90 -0.31 26.62
N GLN A 849 -15.15 -0.77 27.64
CA GLN A 849 -14.74 -2.19 27.72
C GLN A 849 -15.88 -3.08 28.27
N ILE A 850 -16.51 -3.87 27.37
CA ILE A 850 -17.40 -4.97 27.77
C ILE A 850 -16.55 -6.18 28.20
N LYS A 851 -16.82 -6.75 29.38
CA LYS A 851 -16.14 -7.97 29.84
C LYS A 851 -16.61 -9.19 29.01
N PRO A 852 -15.74 -9.87 28.24
CA PRO A 852 -16.16 -10.94 27.32
C PRO A 852 -16.88 -12.11 28.00
N HIS A 853 -16.49 -12.47 29.23
CA HIS A 853 -17.06 -13.61 29.93
C HIS A 853 -18.52 -13.40 30.36
N PHE A 854 -18.95 -12.16 30.61
CA PHE A 854 -20.37 -11.89 30.94
C PHE A 854 -21.28 -12.23 29.75
N LEU A 855 -20.88 -11.82 28.54
CA LEU A 855 -21.64 -12.12 27.32
C LEU A 855 -21.74 -13.63 27.09
N TYR A 856 -20.65 -14.37 27.27
CA TYR A 856 -20.67 -15.84 27.13
C TYR A 856 -21.61 -16.49 28.17
N ASN A 857 -21.60 -16.02 29.42
CA ASN A 857 -22.44 -16.57 30.48
C ASN A 857 -23.94 -16.25 30.26
N ALA A 858 -24.26 -15.02 29.85
CA ALA A 858 -25.62 -14.62 29.52
C ALA A 858 -26.19 -15.46 28.36
N LEU A 859 -25.42 -15.61 27.28
CA LEU A 859 -25.80 -16.45 26.14
C LEU A 859 -25.95 -17.92 26.52
N SER A 860 -25.07 -18.45 27.37
CA SER A 860 -25.17 -19.84 27.85
C SER A 860 -26.43 -20.07 28.68
N SER A 861 -26.83 -19.09 29.49
CA SER A 861 -28.07 -19.15 30.28
C SER A 861 -29.30 -19.12 29.37
N VAL A 862 -29.31 -18.24 28.37
CA VAL A 862 -30.36 -18.19 27.34
C VAL A 862 -30.46 -19.53 26.59
N ILE A 863 -29.33 -20.12 26.18
CA ILE A 863 -29.31 -21.42 25.50
C ILE A 863 -29.89 -22.53 26.38
N SER A 864 -29.61 -22.51 27.68
CA SER A 864 -30.17 -23.48 28.64
C SER A 864 -31.69 -23.38 28.74
N PHE A 865 -32.22 -22.15 28.82
CA PHE A 865 -33.67 -21.91 28.88
C PHE A 865 -34.37 -22.18 27.54
N CYS A 866 -33.69 -22.07 26.39
CA CYS A 866 -34.28 -22.40 25.09
C CYS A 866 -34.83 -23.83 25.01
N TYR A 867 -34.30 -24.76 25.81
CA TYR A 867 -34.76 -26.16 25.86
C TYR A 867 -35.80 -26.43 26.95
N THR A 868 -36.00 -25.52 27.91
CA THR A 868 -36.79 -25.76 29.14
C THR A 868 -37.94 -24.76 29.34
N ASP A 869 -37.73 -23.48 29.03
CA ASP A 869 -38.71 -22.40 29.13
C ASP A 869 -38.43 -21.32 28.07
N GLY A 870 -39.17 -21.42 26.96
CA GLY A 870 -39.02 -20.50 25.81
C GLY A 870 -39.42 -19.05 26.11
N GLU A 871 -40.36 -18.81 27.03
CA GLU A 871 -40.74 -17.45 27.42
C GLU A 871 -39.62 -16.81 28.25
N GLN A 872 -39.04 -17.54 29.19
CA GLN A 872 -37.91 -17.06 29.98
C GLN A 872 -36.67 -16.81 29.10
N ALA A 873 -36.41 -17.66 28.12
CA ALA A 873 -35.35 -17.44 27.14
C ALA A 873 -35.56 -16.15 26.32
N ALA A 874 -36.79 -15.89 25.86
CA ALA A 874 -37.12 -14.67 25.12
C ALA A 874 -36.99 -13.40 25.98
N ARG A 875 -37.41 -13.46 27.25
CA ARG A 875 -37.20 -12.38 28.23
C ARG A 875 -35.72 -12.08 28.42
N LEU A 876 -34.89 -13.09 28.69
CA LEU A 876 -33.45 -12.92 28.88
C LEU A 876 -32.73 -12.39 27.64
N LEU A 877 -33.14 -12.83 26.45
CA LEU A 877 -32.58 -12.36 25.19
C LEU A 877 -32.94 -10.88 24.95
N THR A 878 -34.14 -10.46 25.36
CA THR A 878 -34.58 -9.05 25.34
C THR A 878 -33.75 -8.21 26.30
N MET A 879 -33.55 -8.66 27.54
CA MET A 879 -32.73 -7.96 28.54
C MET A 879 -31.27 -7.85 28.09
N LEU A 880 -30.69 -8.92 27.54
CA LEU A 880 -29.34 -8.91 26.98
C LEU A 880 -29.23 -7.94 25.79
N SER A 881 -30.25 -7.88 24.93
CA SER A 881 -30.29 -6.92 23.83
C SER A 881 -30.38 -5.48 24.34
N GLN A 882 -31.15 -5.20 25.40
CA GLN A 882 -31.24 -3.87 26.00
C GLN A 882 -29.91 -3.46 26.64
N TYR A 883 -29.28 -4.37 27.39
CA TYR A 883 -27.96 -4.16 27.99
C TYR A 883 -26.88 -3.86 26.93
N LEU A 884 -26.80 -4.68 25.88
CA LEU A 884 -25.87 -4.47 24.78
C LEU A 884 -26.13 -3.16 24.04
N ARG A 885 -27.40 -2.88 23.76
CA ARG A 885 -27.81 -1.64 23.11
C ARG A 885 -27.34 -0.45 23.93
N TYR A 886 -27.57 -0.43 25.24
CA TYR A 886 -27.18 0.70 26.07
C TYR A 886 -25.66 0.92 26.10
N ILE A 887 -24.86 -0.15 26.23
CA ILE A 887 -23.40 -0.03 26.20
C ILE A 887 -22.88 0.41 24.81
N LEU A 888 -23.59 0.06 23.73
CA LEU A 888 -23.19 0.36 22.36
C LEU A 888 -23.75 1.69 21.82
N GLU A 889 -24.93 2.13 22.27
CA GLU A 889 -25.65 3.34 21.84
C GLU A 889 -25.34 4.57 22.68
N THR A 890 -24.74 4.43 23.87
CA THR A 890 -24.28 5.60 24.62
C THR A 890 -23.28 6.33 23.72
N ASP A 891 -23.73 7.45 23.15
CA ASP A 891 -22.97 8.28 22.24
C ASP A 891 -21.61 8.52 22.90
N ARG A 892 -20.51 8.18 22.23
CA ARG A 892 -19.14 8.22 22.77
C ARG A 892 -18.68 9.65 23.16
N LEU A 893 -19.61 10.59 23.25
CA LEU A 893 -19.47 12.02 23.43
C LEU A 893 -20.18 12.54 24.71
N THR A 894 -21.07 11.79 25.36
CA THR A 894 -21.77 12.25 26.59
C THR A 894 -21.23 11.56 27.85
N LEU A 895 -20.50 12.33 28.68
CA LEU A 895 -19.97 11.88 29.98
C LEU A 895 -21.04 11.64 31.06
N PHE A 896 -22.26 12.17 30.87
CA PHE A 896 -23.37 12.11 31.82
C PHE A 896 -24.62 11.51 31.19
N VAL A 897 -25.35 10.71 31.95
CA VAL A 897 -26.62 10.06 31.59
C VAL A 897 -27.65 10.24 32.72
N PRO A 898 -28.95 10.24 32.43
CA PRO A 898 -29.97 10.25 33.48
C PRO A 898 -29.83 9.04 34.41
N LEU A 899 -30.07 9.21 35.72
CA LEU A 899 -29.97 8.14 36.71
C LEU A 899 -30.78 6.90 36.35
N HIS A 900 -32.01 7.06 35.85
CA HIS A 900 -32.88 5.94 35.46
C HIS A 900 -32.21 5.02 34.43
N ARG A 901 -31.38 5.56 33.54
CA ARG A 901 -30.67 4.78 32.53
C ARG A 901 -29.57 3.90 33.12
N GLU A 902 -28.87 4.40 34.13
CA GLU A 902 -27.88 3.61 34.87
C GLU A 902 -28.56 2.51 35.70
N LEU A 903 -29.75 2.80 36.25
CA LEU A 903 -30.57 1.82 36.96
C LEU A 903 -31.09 0.72 36.02
N GLU A 904 -31.53 1.06 34.80
CA GLU A 904 -31.92 0.07 33.77
C GLU A 904 -30.79 -0.94 33.50
N LEU A 905 -29.53 -0.47 33.41
CA LEU A 905 -28.36 -1.34 33.27
C LEU A 905 -28.16 -2.27 34.46
N VAL A 906 -28.28 -1.74 35.68
CA VAL A 906 -28.18 -2.52 36.92
C VAL A 906 -29.25 -3.59 36.93
N HIS A 907 -30.51 -3.25 36.68
CA HIS A 907 -31.62 -4.20 36.64
C HIS A 907 -31.41 -5.30 35.59
N ALA A 908 -31.00 -4.94 34.36
CA ALA A 908 -30.71 -5.92 33.32
C ALA A 908 -29.59 -6.89 33.73
N TYR A 909 -28.54 -6.38 34.39
CA TYR A 909 -27.45 -7.21 34.89
C TYR A 909 -27.93 -8.18 36.00
N ILE A 910 -28.69 -7.68 36.98
CA ILE A 910 -29.24 -8.49 38.08
C ILE A 910 -30.12 -9.63 37.56
N GLU A 911 -31.05 -9.35 36.65
CA GLU A 911 -31.97 -10.35 36.09
C GLU A 911 -31.22 -11.47 35.36
N ILE A 912 -30.16 -11.13 34.61
CA ILE A 912 -29.33 -12.11 33.90
C ILE A 912 -28.58 -13.02 34.88
N GLU A 913 -28.02 -12.47 35.97
CA GLU A 913 -27.32 -13.28 36.98
C GLU A 913 -28.31 -14.06 37.86
N HIS A 914 -29.50 -13.52 38.13
CA HIS A 914 -30.55 -14.21 38.90
C HIS A 914 -31.07 -15.44 38.15
N ALA A 915 -31.24 -15.36 36.83
CA ALA A 915 -31.59 -16.54 36.02
C ALA A 915 -30.50 -17.63 36.03
N ARG A 916 -29.25 -17.29 36.34
CA ARG A 916 -28.12 -18.23 36.41
C ARG A 916 -27.94 -18.86 37.78
N PHE A 917 -28.08 -18.07 38.84
CA PHE A 917 -27.80 -18.50 40.21
C PHE A 917 -29.07 -18.72 41.06
N GLY A 918 -30.25 -18.45 40.50
CA GLY A 918 -31.53 -18.57 41.19
C GLY A 918 -31.58 -17.72 42.45
N ASP A 919 -32.20 -18.25 43.50
CA ASP A 919 -32.36 -17.57 44.78
C ASP A 919 -31.07 -17.51 45.63
N ALA A 920 -29.89 -17.85 45.07
CA ALA A 920 -28.62 -17.82 45.80
C ALA A 920 -28.22 -16.41 46.29
N PHE A 921 -28.82 -15.36 45.74
CA PHE A 921 -28.66 -14.00 46.21
C PHE A 921 -29.96 -13.20 46.12
N ALA A 922 -30.10 -12.21 47.00
CA ALA A 922 -31.17 -11.22 46.96
C ALA A 922 -30.61 -9.83 46.60
N PHE A 923 -31.33 -9.08 45.76
CA PHE A 923 -31.00 -7.69 45.43
C PHE A 923 -32.13 -6.76 45.91
N ARG A 924 -31.78 -5.68 46.62
CA ARG A 924 -32.72 -4.64 47.07
C ARG A 924 -32.27 -3.30 46.54
N CYS A 925 -33.20 -2.53 45.96
CA CYS A 925 -32.94 -1.20 45.42
C CYS A 925 -33.92 -0.20 46.05
N GLU A 926 -33.39 0.87 46.64
CA GLU A 926 -34.14 1.97 47.25
C GLU A 926 -33.67 3.29 46.64
N VAL A 927 -34.58 4.08 46.07
CA VAL A 927 -34.26 5.35 45.40
C VAL A 927 -35.26 6.42 45.85
N ASP A 928 -34.76 7.58 46.29
CA ASP A 928 -35.63 8.72 46.64
C ASP A 928 -36.38 9.26 45.41
N GLU A 929 -37.66 9.61 45.59
CA GLU A 929 -38.53 10.15 44.53
C GLU A 929 -37.95 11.43 43.89
N GLY A 930 -37.96 11.49 42.55
CA GLY A 930 -37.54 12.67 41.77
C GLY A 930 -36.03 12.74 41.43
N LEU A 931 -35.26 11.70 41.74
CA LEU A 931 -33.84 11.60 41.33
C LEU A 931 -33.62 10.95 39.96
N GLU A 932 -34.64 10.30 39.39
CA GLU A 932 -34.54 9.44 38.20
C GLU A 932 -34.00 10.16 36.94
N ASP A 933 -34.33 11.43 36.76
CA ASP A 933 -33.88 12.22 35.60
C ASP A 933 -32.61 13.02 35.84
N MET A 934 -32.02 12.91 37.05
CA MET A 934 -30.81 13.66 37.39
C MET A 934 -29.62 13.15 36.56
N PRO A 935 -28.83 14.04 35.94
CA PRO A 935 -27.64 13.64 35.20
C PRO A 935 -26.57 13.15 36.17
N ILE A 936 -26.13 11.91 35.98
CA ILE A 936 -25.02 11.29 36.70
C ILE A 936 -23.96 10.80 35.71
N PRO A 937 -22.69 10.63 36.13
CA PRO A 937 -21.68 10.07 35.25
C PRO A 937 -22.07 8.66 34.79
N SER A 938 -21.89 8.35 33.51
CA SER A 938 -22.22 7.02 32.99
C SER A 938 -21.34 5.92 33.61
N LEU A 939 -21.93 4.73 33.80
CA LEU A 939 -21.26 3.53 34.30
C LEU A 939 -20.57 3.77 35.67
N CYS A 940 -21.18 4.57 36.56
CA CYS A 940 -20.67 4.87 37.89
C CYS A 940 -21.27 4.03 39.01
N ILE A 941 -22.43 3.39 38.78
CA ILE A 941 -23.12 2.55 39.77
C ILE A 941 -22.98 1.07 39.40
N GLN A 942 -23.23 0.73 38.13
CA GLN A 942 -23.26 -0.65 37.64
C GLN A 942 -22.02 -1.49 38.01
N PRO A 943 -20.78 -0.98 37.90
CA PRO A 943 -19.61 -1.79 38.24
C PRO A 943 -19.47 -2.11 39.73
N PHE A 944 -20.00 -1.28 40.63
CA PHE A 944 -19.97 -1.56 42.07
C PHE A 944 -20.96 -2.67 42.42
N VAL A 945 -22.14 -2.67 41.80
CA VAL A 945 -23.12 -3.76 41.93
C VAL A 945 -22.58 -5.07 41.35
N GLU A 946 -21.91 -5.02 40.19
CA GLU A 946 -21.24 -6.19 39.61
C GLU A 946 -20.16 -6.76 40.54
N ASN A 947 -19.32 -5.90 41.12
CA ASN A 947 -18.27 -6.33 42.04
C ASN A 947 -18.85 -6.92 43.34
N ALA A 948 -19.88 -6.30 43.90
CA ALA A 948 -20.58 -6.78 45.10
C ALA A 948 -21.13 -8.21 44.92
N LEU A 949 -21.68 -8.51 43.74
CA LEU A 949 -22.16 -9.86 43.42
C LEU A 949 -21.02 -10.85 43.20
N ARG A 950 -20.08 -10.51 42.30
CA ARG A 950 -19.09 -11.46 41.82
C ARG A 950 -17.99 -11.75 42.83
N HIS A 951 -17.49 -10.71 43.48
CA HIS A 951 -16.37 -10.80 44.42
C HIS A 951 -16.83 -10.78 45.88
N GLY A 952 -18.05 -10.30 46.15
CA GLY A 952 -18.65 -10.37 47.47
C GLY A 952 -19.41 -11.67 47.71
N LEU A 953 -20.46 -11.95 46.92
CA LEU A 953 -21.41 -13.03 47.22
C LEU A 953 -21.04 -14.40 46.63
N PHE A 954 -20.55 -14.47 45.38
CA PHE A 954 -20.30 -15.77 44.73
C PHE A 954 -19.12 -16.58 45.31
N GLU A 955 -18.38 -16.02 46.28
CA GLU A 955 -17.35 -16.73 47.04
C GLU A 955 -17.89 -17.36 48.35
N LYS A 956 -19.18 -17.17 48.69
CA LYS A 956 -19.84 -17.66 49.91
C LYS A 956 -20.88 -18.74 49.59
N GLU A 957 -20.99 -19.78 50.43
CA GLU A 957 -21.99 -20.86 50.26
C GLU A 957 -23.40 -20.49 50.76
N GLU A 958 -23.52 -19.43 51.58
CA GLU A 958 -24.79 -18.95 52.14
C GLU A 958 -25.47 -17.89 51.25
N GLN A 959 -26.78 -17.74 51.40
CA GLN A 959 -27.57 -16.77 50.64
C GLN A 959 -27.14 -15.32 50.95
N GLY A 960 -26.60 -14.64 49.95
CA GLY A 960 -26.10 -13.27 50.06
C GLY A 960 -27.16 -12.21 49.75
N THR A 961 -26.98 -10.98 50.21
CA THR A 961 -27.82 -9.82 49.88
C THR A 961 -26.97 -8.63 49.46
N VAL A 962 -27.30 -8.04 48.31
CA VAL A 962 -26.77 -6.74 47.87
C VAL A 962 -27.87 -5.69 47.96
N THR A 963 -27.58 -4.56 48.58
CA THR A 963 -28.48 -3.41 48.71
C THR A 963 -27.89 -2.20 47.98
N LEU A 964 -28.67 -1.60 47.08
CA LEU A 964 -28.38 -0.32 46.41
C LEU A 964 -29.33 0.75 46.96
N GLY A 965 -28.80 1.75 47.64
CA GLY A 965 -29.56 2.90 48.16
C GLY A 965 -29.12 4.20 47.50
N ILE A 966 -30.06 4.97 46.96
CA ILE A 966 -29.79 6.26 46.31
C ILE A 966 -30.64 7.36 46.97
N TYR A 967 -29.97 8.24 47.70
CA TYR A 967 -30.63 9.23 48.57
C TYR A 967 -30.25 10.66 48.21
N ARG A 968 -31.21 11.57 48.32
CA ARG A 968 -30.98 13.01 48.17
C ARG A 968 -30.50 13.59 49.50
N ARG A 969 -29.31 14.19 49.50
CA ARG A 969 -28.78 15.01 50.59
C ARG A 969 -28.66 16.46 50.11
N MET A 970 -28.76 17.45 50.98
CA MET A 970 -28.97 18.88 50.63
C MET A 970 -28.26 19.38 49.35
N LYS A 971 -26.98 19.04 49.15
CA LYS A 971 -26.19 19.43 47.95
C LYS A 971 -25.62 18.25 47.15
N HIS A 972 -25.97 17.01 47.49
CA HIS A 972 -25.37 15.81 46.89
C HIS A 972 -26.39 14.68 46.71
N ILE A 973 -26.21 13.88 45.67
CA ILE A 973 -26.79 12.55 45.52
C ILE A 973 -25.83 11.58 46.22
N GLN A 974 -26.33 10.83 47.19
CA GLN A 974 -25.60 9.81 47.92
C GLN A 974 -26.00 8.44 47.40
N VAL A 975 -25.07 7.72 46.77
CA VAL A 975 -25.26 6.33 46.31
C VAL A 975 -24.50 5.40 47.24
N ILE A 976 -25.18 4.41 47.81
CA ILE A 976 -24.63 3.43 48.75
C ILE A 976 -24.85 2.04 48.17
N VAL A 977 -23.79 1.26 48.02
CA VAL A 977 -23.86 -0.15 47.61
C VAL A 977 -23.27 -1.00 48.74
N THR A 978 -24.08 -1.87 49.32
CA THR A 978 -23.69 -2.72 50.45
C THR A 978 -23.90 -4.19 50.12
N ASP A 979 -22.91 -5.04 50.36
CA ASP A 979 -23.03 -6.50 50.34
C ASP A 979 -22.68 -7.11 51.70
N ASN A 980 -23.22 -8.30 51.97
CA ASN A 980 -22.92 -9.11 53.16
C ASN A 980 -22.02 -10.33 52.84
N GLY A 981 -21.15 -10.17 51.84
CA GLY A 981 -20.31 -11.20 51.26
C GLY A 981 -19.00 -11.48 52.00
N ALA A 982 -17.99 -11.93 51.25
CA ALA A 982 -16.68 -12.31 51.78
C ALA A 982 -15.87 -11.14 52.38
N GLY A 983 -16.14 -9.90 51.96
CA GLY A 983 -15.39 -8.72 52.38
C GLY A 983 -13.90 -8.73 51.98
N MET A 984 -13.16 -7.68 52.33
CA MET A 984 -11.75 -7.50 51.95
C MET A 984 -10.88 -7.19 53.17
N GLY A 985 -9.66 -7.74 53.21
CA GLY A 985 -8.66 -7.38 54.23
C GLY A 985 -8.05 -5.99 54.01
N GLU A 986 -7.44 -5.40 55.05
CA GLU A 986 -6.92 -4.02 55.02
C GLU A 986 -5.94 -3.74 53.86
N GLU A 987 -5.04 -4.68 53.52
CA GLU A 987 -4.09 -4.49 52.42
C GLU A 987 -4.80 -4.40 51.06
N ARG A 988 -5.81 -5.24 50.83
CA ARG A 988 -6.57 -5.27 49.57
C ARG A 988 -7.49 -4.05 49.44
N LEU A 989 -8.07 -3.60 50.56
CA LEU A 989 -8.82 -2.35 50.63
C LEU A 989 -7.94 -1.14 50.35
N ARG A 990 -6.72 -1.09 50.92
CA ARG A 990 -5.75 -0.01 50.63
C ARG A 990 -5.28 -0.04 49.17
N ALA A 991 -5.02 -1.21 48.59
CA ALA A 991 -4.65 -1.33 47.18
C ALA A 991 -5.76 -0.86 46.23
N ALA A 992 -7.02 -1.24 46.52
CA ALA A 992 -8.19 -0.77 45.77
C ALA A 992 -8.38 0.76 45.87
N LEU A 993 -8.06 1.34 47.02
CA LEU A 993 -8.10 2.79 47.27
C LEU A 993 -6.83 3.54 46.83
N SER A 994 -5.70 2.89 46.56
CA SER A 994 -4.45 3.53 46.11
C SER A 994 -4.28 3.51 44.58
N GLY A 995 -5.04 2.67 43.88
CA GLY A 995 -4.99 2.53 42.42
C GLY A 995 -3.90 1.58 41.92
N GLU A 996 -3.28 0.78 42.80
CA GLU A 996 -2.34 -0.27 42.40
C GLU A 996 -3.11 -1.49 41.84
N LEU A 997 -2.72 -1.92 40.63
CA LEU A 997 -3.31 -3.07 39.95
C LEU A 997 -2.97 -4.37 40.67
N VAL A 998 -3.88 -4.83 41.53
CA VAL A 998 -3.90 -6.21 42.05
C VAL A 998 -4.87 -7.02 41.20
N ASP A 999 -4.40 -8.16 40.71
CA ASP A 999 -5.05 -9.12 39.79
C ASP A 999 -6.51 -8.82 39.34
N GLY A 1000 -6.65 -8.44 38.07
CA GLY A 1000 -7.91 -8.58 37.31
C GLY A 1000 -9.01 -7.54 37.53
N GLY A 1001 -8.86 -6.58 38.47
CA GLY A 1001 -9.88 -5.57 38.75
C GLY A 1001 -9.62 -4.19 38.13
N ILE A 1002 -10.13 -3.91 36.92
CA ILE A 1002 -9.94 -2.62 36.21
C ILE A 1002 -11.01 -1.57 36.60
N ALA A 1003 -12.06 -1.95 37.33
CA ALA A 1003 -13.27 -1.13 37.51
C ALA A 1003 -13.11 0.06 38.48
N ILE A 1004 -12.54 -0.14 39.67
CA ILE A 1004 -12.49 0.89 40.73
C ILE A 1004 -11.57 2.08 40.37
N PRO A 1005 -10.34 1.87 39.87
CA PRO A 1005 -9.47 2.98 39.47
C PRO A 1005 -10.07 3.84 38.35
N ASN A 1006 -10.81 3.21 37.43
CA ASN A 1006 -11.47 3.91 36.33
C ASN A 1006 -12.63 4.77 36.81
N ILE A 1007 -13.44 4.29 37.75
CA ILE A 1007 -14.54 5.08 38.33
C ILE A 1007 -13.99 6.23 39.16
N ARG A 1008 -12.93 5.99 39.94
CA ARG A 1008 -12.25 7.06 40.69
C ARG A 1008 -11.77 8.17 39.77
N ARG A 1009 -11.08 7.85 38.67
CA ARG A 1009 -10.65 8.86 37.69
C ARG A 1009 -11.83 9.66 37.12
N ARG A 1010 -12.99 9.03 36.92
CA ARG A 1010 -14.21 9.75 36.48
C ARG A 1010 -14.69 10.72 37.55
N LEU A 1011 -14.70 10.32 38.81
CA LEU A 1011 -15.12 11.17 39.92
C LEU A 1011 -14.15 12.31 40.21
N GLU A 1012 -12.85 12.09 40.01
CA GLU A 1012 -11.82 13.14 40.13
C GLU A 1012 -12.02 14.30 39.12
N THR A 1013 -12.73 14.06 38.02
CA THR A 1013 -13.10 15.14 37.07
C THR A 1013 -14.26 16.02 37.55
N ILE A 1014 -14.96 15.62 38.62
CA ILE A 1014 -16.15 16.30 39.13
C ILE A 1014 -15.81 16.97 40.47
N SER A 1015 -15.78 18.29 40.45
CA SER A 1015 -15.47 19.10 41.65
C SER A 1015 -16.52 18.86 42.74
N GLY A 1016 -16.10 18.31 43.89
CA GLY A 1016 -16.99 18.00 45.02
C GLY A 1016 -17.53 16.57 45.05
N ALA A 1017 -17.21 15.72 44.07
CA ALA A 1017 -17.50 14.30 44.14
C ALA A 1017 -16.49 13.55 45.05
N SER A 1018 -16.95 12.54 45.78
CA SER A 1018 -16.07 11.70 46.60
C SER A 1018 -16.51 10.24 46.62
N LEU A 1019 -15.53 9.33 46.70
CA LEU A 1019 -15.73 7.90 46.83
C LEU A 1019 -15.10 7.43 48.14
N SER A 1020 -15.87 6.68 48.93
CA SER A 1020 -15.40 6.05 50.16
C SER A 1020 -15.84 4.58 50.18
N MET A 1021 -15.02 3.72 50.79
CA MET A 1021 -15.26 2.28 50.84
C MET A 1021 -14.86 1.75 52.21
N GLN A 1022 -15.71 0.91 52.80
CA GLN A 1022 -15.46 0.22 54.05
C GLN A 1022 -15.69 -1.28 53.82
N SER A 1023 -14.82 -2.14 54.34
CA SER A 1023 -15.02 -3.58 54.21
C SER A 1023 -14.35 -4.32 55.35
N GLU A 1024 -15.01 -5.38 55.82
CA GLU A 1024 -14.50 -6.28 56.84
C GLU A 1024 -14.57 -7.74 56.34
N PRO A 1025 -13.48 -8.53 56.43
CA PRO A 1025 -13.48 -9.92 56.02
C PRO A 1025 -14.57 -10.74 56.73
N GLY A 1026 -15.38 -11.46 55.96
CA GLY A 1026 -16.49 -12.31 56.43
C GLY A 1026 -17.80 -11.59 56.73
N ILE A 1027 -17.81 -10.25 56.74
CA ILE A 1027 -18.98 -9.42 57.05
C ILE A 1027 -19.53 -8.76 55.77
N GLY A 1028 -18.65 -8.23 54.90
CA GLY A 1028 -19.04 -7.67 53.61
C GLY A 1028 -18.33 -6.36 53.26
N THR A 1029 -18.86 -5.65 52.25
CA THR A 1029 -18.32 -4.39 51.76
C THR A 1029 -19.42 -3.35 51.58
N GLU A 1030 -19.14 -2.11 52.01
CA GLU A 1030 -19.97 -0.93 51.75
C GLU A 1030 -19.18 0.10 50.92
N VAL A 1031 -19.78 0.54 49.83
CA VAL A 1031 -19.25 1.61 48.97
C VAL A 1031 -20.20 2.80 49.02
N THR A 1032 -19.70 3.96 49.40
CA THR A 1032 -20.45 5.21 49.41
C THR A 1032 -19.86 6.21 48.43
N LEU A 1033 -20.70 6.65 47.49
CA LEU A 1033 -20.43 7.65 46.49
C LEU A 1033 -21.24 8.93 46.79
N LEU A 1034 -20.56 10.08 46.77
CA LEU A 1034 -21.20 11.40 46.86
C LEU A 1034 -21.01 12.14 45.54
N LEU A 1035 -22.12 12.50 44.89
CA LEU A 1035 -22.14 13.26 43.64
C LEU A 1035 -22.78 14.63 43.90
N PRO A 1036 -22.16 15.76 43.56
CA PRO A 1036 -22.74 17.08 43.77
C PRO A 1036 -23.95 17.29 42.84
N ILE A 1037 -25.00 17.93 43.36
CA ILE A 1037 -26.12 18.41 42.55
C ILE A 1037 -25.71 19.78 42.00
N GLU A 1038 -25.38 19.86 40.70
CA GLU A 1038 -25.17 21.18 40.06
C GLU A 1038 -26.47 21.98 40.15
N SER A 1039 -26.41 23.16 40.79
CA SER A 1039 -27.51 24.11 40.80
C SER A 1039 -27.74 24.57 39.37
N VAL A 1040 -28.97 24.38 38.86
CA VAL A 1040 -29.44 25.06 37.65
C VAL A 1040 -29.57 26.56 37.98
N GLU A 1041 -28.41 27.22 37.87
CA GLU A 1041 -28.07 28.64 37.71
C GLU A 1041 -28.54 29.34 36.43
#